data_AF-K1XQ93-F1
#
_entry.id   AF-K1XQ93-F1
#
_cell.length_a   1.000
_cell.length_b   1.000
_cell.length_c   1.000
_cell.angle_alpha   90.00
_cell.angle_beta   90.00
_cell.angle_gamma   90.00
#
_symmetry.space_group_name_H-M   'P 1'
#
loop_
_entity.id
_entity.type
_entity.pdbx_description
1 polymer ?
#
loop_
_entity_poly.entity_id
_entity_poly.type
_entity_poly.pdbx_seq_one_letter_code
_entity_poly.pdbx_strand_id
1 'polypeptide(L)'
;MSSNPFVLPAESYKRDINVLKHYTHDSATYLSIMSGKPYSECIEFIKNSLRPGGQFEFKDPECYYLERGENGDREKKTGTLSEYIGSAIKDKDLIAPTLTTYLNPDVCKSILVTFIDGNVKARGTAKKAQFAAKVAGNKAIEAIKKIEQTNKKLNNNSISGAHVSASTPLFNKTAHSTLTSNCRTTSGYGNANNEKFLCGNRHYWSPDIVRNNIISIINNTDLDQLARAMEQFGIRHPTVSETIDCVRYSTDLYWKGHKEYKKINAFINKLTDIQRSAFVYVGDLYHLMKYNEQVVRTFLDRLTMKAINTVCLTDNIETIPEDYKLLAAQICSEELKGTSVRDIIGTPAYDIYVATVENVNTVLNDYFPMIRALWVTPNVPASVAVFPDSIRRAAVTSDTDSTIFTVQDWVIWHRGKLGFDQKADATAATCIFLASQTITHVLARMSANFGIETKRIHQVAMKNEFKFAIFTPTQVAKHYYALISCQEGNVFANLEKEIKGVHLKSSNAPKVITKEAQRMMEFIMTSVMEDKKISINFILKWIADIERDVIRSIAAGSYEYFRMGQVKTPDSYTEKEESSPYQQYLLWEKVFAPKYGSIPPPPYTSVKVSVDIDTPTKTRAWLSTMKDREIADKLEAYLLSKNKKNFGSTFMLPEQCISSRGIPIEILDAVGVRKIVLDTTGIFYIILETLGIYMLNGKNTRLVSDHA
;
A
#
# COMPACT_ATOMS: atom_id res chain seq x y z
N MET A 1 -27.37 23.62 -6.02
CA MET A 1 -26.52 22.44 -5.68
C MET A 1 -25.10 22.83 -6.02
N SER A 2 -24.21 22.98 -5.04
CA SER A 2 -22.81 23.25 -5.37
C SER A 2 -22.14 21.96 -5.84
N SER A 3 -21.51 21.99 -7.02
CA SER A 3 -20.76 20.86 -7.56
C SER A 3 -19.42 20.72 -6.84
N ASN A 4 -19.02 19.50 -6.45
CA ASN A 4 -17.69 19.23 -5.88
C ASN A 4 -16.58 19.84 -6.78
N PRO A 5 -15.75 20.80 -6.29
CA PRO A 5 -14.74 21.47 -7.11
C PRO A 5 -13.66 20.53 -7.64
N PHE A 6 -13.46 19.36 -7.04
CA PHE A 6 -12.43 18.40 -7.44
C PHE A 6 -12.88 17.46 -8.57
N VAL A 7 -14.16 17.44 -8.91
CA VAL A 7 -14.74 16.46 -9.84
C VAL A 7 -15.37 17.19 -11.02
N LEU A 8 -14.92 16.91 -12.23
CA LEU A 8 -15.60 17.38 -13.45
C LEU A 8 -16.91 16.61 -13.67
N PRO A 9 -17.88 17.15 -14.43
CA PRO A 9 -18.95 16.35 -14.99
C PRO A 9 -18.40 15.10 -15.70
N ALA A 10 -19.08 13.97 -15.57
CA ALA A 10 -18.57 12.67 -16.05
C ALA A 10 -18.19 12.71 -17.54
N GLU A 11 -18.95 13.46 -18.35
CA GLU A 11 -18.80 13.64 -19.79
C GLU A 11 -17.53 14.42 -20.18
N SER A 12 -16.93 15.14 -19.22
CA SER A 12 -15.69 15.89 -19.43
C SER A 12 -14.45 15.00 -19.39
N TYR A 13 -14.55 13.80 -18.81
CA TYR A 13 -13.46 12.83 -18.80
C TYR A 13 -13.43 12.08 -20.14
N LYS A 14 -12.58 12.56 -21.05
CA LYS A 14 -12.41 11.98 -22.39
C LYS A 14 -11.16 11.12 -22.47
N ARG A 15 -11.25 10.03 -23.22
CA ARG A 15 -10.13 9.17 -23.59
C ARG A 15 -9.17 9.95 -24.50
N ASP A 16 -7.90 10.03 -24.11
CA ASP A 16 -6.87 10.64 -24.94
C ASP A 16 -5.55 9.87 -24.82
N ILE A 17 -5.30 8.99 -25.79
CA ILE A 17 -4.13 8.11 -25.85
C ILE A 17 -3.44 8.16 -27.23
N ASN A 18 -3.58 9.28 -27.96
CA ASN A 18 -2.92 9.46 -29.26
C ASN A 18 -1.46 9.89 -29.09
N VAL A 19 -0.58 8.91 -28.89
CA VAL A 19 0.84 9.12 -28.58
C VAL A 19 1.56 9.96 -29.63
N LEU A 20 1.33 9.70 -30.92
CA LEU A 20 2.04 10.41 -32.01
C LEU A 20 1.61 11.88 -32.12
N LYS A 21 0.30 12.16 -31.95
CA LYS A 21 -0.20 13.52 -31.88
C LYS A 21 0.48 14.27 -30.73
N HIS A 22 0.43 13.71 -29.52
CA HIS A 22 1.03 14.35 -28.34
C HIS A 22 2.53 14.56 -28.50
N TYR A 23 3.26 13.56 -28.99
CA TYR A 23 4.69 13.70 -29.27
C TYR A 23 4.99 14.85 -30.24
N THR A 24 4.19 14.97 -31.31
CA THR A 24 4.35 16.03 -32.31
C THR A 24 4.13 17.41 -31.71
N HIS A 25 3.05 17.57 -30.93
CA HIS A 25 2.71 18.82 -30.26
C HIS A 25 3.75 19.19 -29.19
N ASP A 26 4.13 18.24 -28.33
CA ASP A 26 5.12 18.45 -27.27
C ASP A 26 6.49 18.84 -27.83
N SER A 27 6.95 18.14 -28.87
CA SER A 27 8.21 18.44 -29.55
C SER A 27 8.18 19.83 -30.20
N ALA A 28 7.07 20.19 -30.85
CA ALA A 28 6.90 21.51 -31.46
C ALA A 28 6.89 22.64 -30.42
N THR A 29 6.21 22.45 -29.28
CA THR A 29 6.22 23.41 -28.16
C THR A 29 7.64 23.61 -27.63
N TYR A 30 8.37 22.51 -27.39
CA TYR A 30 9.76 22.59 -26.91
C TYR A 30 10.65 23.36 -27.89
N LEU A 31 10.58 23.04 -29.18
CA LEU A 31 11.35 23.73 -30.21
C LEU A 31 10.98 25.21 -30.32
N SER A 32 9.69 25.55 -30.27
CA SER A 32 9.24 26.95 -30.34
C SER A 32 9.82 27.77 -29.18
N ILE A 33 9.74 27.25 -27.95
CA ILE A 33 10.33 27.91 -26.77
C ILE A 33 11.85 28.02 -26.90
N MET A 34 12.53 26.94 -27.30
CA MET A 34 13.98 26.90 -27.34
C MET A 34 14.59 27.71 -28.48
N SER A 35 13.93 27.81 -29.62
CA SER A 35 14.43 28.53 -30.80
C SER A 35 13.89 29.95 -30.94
N GLY A 36 12.77 30.28 -30.27
CA GLY A 36 12.04 31.53 -30.48
C GLY A 36 11.24 31.58 -31.79
N LYS A 37 11.20 30.48 -32.54
CA LYS A 37 10.45 30.38 -33.81
C LYS A 37 8.95 30.18 -33.56
N PRO A 38 8.08 30.61 -34.50
CA PRO A 38 6.64 30.36 -34.42
C PRO A 38 6.32 28.87 -34.26
N TYR A 39 5.30 28.57 -33.44
CA TYR A 39 4.83 27.20 -33.23
C TYR A 39 4.44 26.50 -34.54
N SER A 40 3.80 27.22 -35.47
CA SER A 40 3.41 26.72 -36.79
C SER A 40 4.60 26.28 -37.64
N GLU A 41 5.75 26.94 -37.55
CA GLU A 41 6.97 26.52 -38.23
C GLU A 41 7.54 25.25 -37.57
N CYS A 42 7.58 25.22 -36.24
CA CYS A 42 8.12 24.10 -35.47
C CYS A 42 7.31 22.81 -35.68
N ILE A 43 5.98 22.90 -35.71
CA ILE A 43 5.12 21.72 -35.92
C ILE A 43 5.28 21.17 -37.34
N GLU A 44 5.42 22.02 -38.36
CA GLU A 44 5.67 21.56 -39.74
C GLU A 44 7.07 20.95 -39.87
N PHE A 45 8.07 21.51 -39.19
CA PHE A 45 9.40 20.89 -39.10
C PHE A 45 9.34 19.48 -38.51
N ILE A 46 8.65 19.29 -37.38
CA ILE A 46 8.51 17.96 -36.76
C ILE A 46 7.76 17.00 -37.69
N LYS A 47 6.62 17.42 -38.26
CA LYS A 47 5.87 16.58 -39.20
C LYS A 47 6.72 16.16 -40.39
N ASN A 48 7.49 17.08 -40.99
CA ASN A 48 8.37 16.75 -42.12
C ASN A 48 9.52 15.83 -41.70
N SER A 49 10.03 15.99 -40.48
CA SER A 49 11.11 15.14 -39.94
C SER A 49 10.67 13.71 -39.69
N LEU A 50 9.39 13.49 -39.33
CA LEU A 50 8.82 12.17 -39.02
C LEU A 50 8.27 11.42 -40.25
N ARG A 51 8.12 12.08 -41.41
CA ARG A 51 7.63 11.45 -42.66
C ARG A 51 8.63 10.42 -43.20
N PRO A 52 8.19 9.51 -44.09
CA PRO A 52 9.09 8.62 -44.83
C PRO A 52 10.22 9.40 -45.53
N GLY A 53 11.46 8.98 -45.33
CA GLY A 53 12.66 9.67 -45.83
C GLY A 53 13.07 10.92 -45.04
N GLY A 54 12.35 11.28 -43.98
CA GLY A 54 12.71 12.37 -43.07
C GLY A 54 13.87 12.01 -42.15
N GLN A 55 14.54 13.02 -41.58
CA GLN A 55 15.71 12.83 -40.72
C GLN A 55 15.45 11.92 -39.51
N PHE A 56 14.22 11.95 -39.00
CA PHE A 56 13.77 11.17 -37.84
C PHE A 56 12.52 10.38 -38.20
N GLU A 57 12.49 9.77 -39.39
CA GLU A 57 11.38 8.98 -39.88
C GLU A 57 10.77 8.08 -38.78
N PHE A 58 9.45 8.20 -38.59
CA PHE A 58 8.74 7.42 -37.59
C PHE A 58 8.68 5.95 -38.00
N LYS A 59 9.17 5.08 -37.13
CA LYS A 59 9.13 3.62 -37.32
C LYS A 59 8.09 3.04 -36.38
N ASP A 60 6.94 2.65 -36.93
CA ASP A 60 5.88 2.01 -36.16
C ASP A 60 6.29 0.58 -35.78
N PRO A 61 6.37 0.22 -34.49
CA PRO A 61 6.76 -1.11 -34.08
C PRO A 61 5.76 -2.18 -34.55
N GLU A 62 6.28 -3.26 -35.12
CA GLU A 62 5.49 -4.46 -35.39
C GLU A 62 5.03 -5.10 -34.08
N CYS A 63 3.77 -5.53 -34.05
CA CYS A 63 3.10 -6.13 -32.90
C CYS A 63 2.49 -7.48 -33.29
N TYR A 64 2.71 -8.47 -32.41
CA TYR A 64 2.09 -9.79 -32.50
C TYR A 64 1.05 -9.93 -31.40
N TYR A 65 -0.17 -10.31 -31.75
CA TYR A 65 -1.26 -10.46 -30.79
C TYR A 65 -2.16 -11.64 -31.12
N LEU A 66 -2.91 -12.08 -30.11
CA LEU A 66 -3.94 -13.10 -30.26
C LEU A 66 -5.29 -12.40 -30.32
N GLU A 67 -5.99 -12.52 -31.44
CA GLU A 67 -7.35 -12.02 -31.58
C GLU A 67 -8.34 -13.15 -31.30
N ARG A 68 -9.44 -12.84 -30.61
CA ARG A 68 -10.48 -13.81 -30.29
C ARG A 68 -11.66 -13.63 -31.26
N GLY A 69 -11.99 -14.69 -32.02
CA GLY A 69 -13.15 -14.71 -32.90
C GLY A 69 -14.47 -14.89 -32.13
N GLU A 70 -15.59 -14.86 -32.87
CA GLU A 70 -16.95 -14.93 -32.29
C GLU A 70 -17.20 -16.21 -31.48
N ASN A 71 -16.68 -17.36 -31.96
CA ASN A 71 -16.81 -18.65 -31.28
C ASN A 71 -15.81 -18.83 -30.12
N GLY A 72 -14.95 -17.84 -29.89
CA GLY A 72 -14.01 -17.82 -28.78
C GLY A 72 -12.63 -18.40 -29.09
N ASP A 73 -12.43 -18.94 -30.29
CA ASP A 73 -11.13 -19.35 -30.84
C ASP A 73 -10.17 -18.16 -30.93
N ARG A 74 -8.87 -18.45 -30.85
CA ARG A 74 -7.82 -17.42 -30.90
C ARG A 74 -6.93 -17.61 -32.11
N GLU A 75 -6.79 -16.55 -32.89
CA GLU A 75 -5.92 -16.52 -34.06
C GLU A 75 -4.73 -15.60 -33.81
N LYS A 76 -3.56 -16.00 -34.30
CA LYS A 76 -2.37 -15.15 -34.29
C LYS A 76 -2.51 -14.12 -35.39
N LYS A 77 -2.38 -12.84 -35.03
CA LYS A 77 -2.34 -11.73 -35.96
C LYS A 77 -1.07 -10.92 -35.79
N THR A 78 -0.70 -10.25 -36.86
CA THR A 78 0.42 -9.32 -36.94
C THR A 78 -0.12 -7.99 -37.47
N GLY A 79 0.37 -6.90 -36.92
CA GLY A 79 0.08 -5.54 -37.36
C GLY A 79 1.07 -4.57 -36.72
N THR A 80 0.82 -3.28 -36.81
CA THR A 80 1.63 -2.27 -36.11
C THR A 80 1.01 -1.85 -34.78
N LEU A 81 1.79 -1.21 -33.90
CA LEU A 81 1.29 -0.73 -32.61
C LEU A 81 0.22 0.36 -32.79
N SER A 82 0.43 1.30 -33.72
CA SER A 82 -0.55 2.36 -33.96
C SER A 82 -1.84 1.82 -34.55
N GLU A 83 -1.78 0.81 -35.43
CA GLU A 83 -2.97 0.13 -35.95
C GLU A 83 -3.73 -0.59 -34.82
N TYR A 84 -3.03 -1.30 -33.94
CA TYR A 84 -3.64 -2.02 -32.82
C TYR A 84 -4.36 -1.08 -31.83
N ILE A 85 -3.70 0.02 -31.46
CA ILE A 85 -4.31 1.02 -30.56
C ILE A 85 -5.43 1.77 -31.29
N GLY A 86 -5.23 2.10 -32.57
CA GLY A 86 -6.18 2.82 -33.40
C GLY A 86 -7.49 2.07 -33.61
N SER A 87 -7.43 0.76 -33.90
CA SER A 87 -8.63 -0.09 -34.01
C SER A 87 -9.37 -0.16 -32.69
N ALA A 88 -8.68 -0.41 -31.57
CA ALA A 88 -9.30 -0.46 -30.24
C ALA A 88 -9.98 0.87 -29.85
N ILE A 89 -9.43 2.02 -30.25
CA ILE A 89 -10.09 3.33 -30.05
C ILE A 89 -11.33 3.47 -30.94
N LYS A 90 -11.21 3.13 -32.23
CA LYS A 90 -12.29 3.20 -33.21
C LYS A 90 -13.50 2.35 -32.78
N ASP A 91 -13.22 1.15 -32.31
CA ASP A 91 -14.22 0.16 -31.90
C ASP A 91 -14.70 0.35 -30.45
N LYS A 92 -14.14 1.36 -29.75
CA LYS A 92 -14.42 1.70 -28.34
C LYS A 92 -14.12 0.57 -27.37
N ASP A 93 -13.15 -0.28 -27.70
CA ASP A 93 -12.67 -1.33 -26.83
C ASP A 93 -11.99 -0.76 -25.59
N LEU A 94 -12.14 -1.51 -24.49
CA LEU A 94 -11.43 -1.27 -23.24
C LEU A 94 -9.98 -1.71 -23.41
N ILE A 95 -9.00 -0.86 -23.10
CA ILE A 95 -7.58 -1.24 -23.10
C ILE A 95 -7.09 -1.31 -21.67
N ALA A 96 -6.71 -2.51 -21.23
CA ALA A 96 -6.05 -2.73 -19.94
C ALA A 96 -4.57 -2.31 -19.99
N PRO A 97 -3.90 -2.06 -18.86
CA PRO A 97 -2.46 -1.76 -18.79
C PRO A 97 -1.56 -2.85 -19.39
N THR A 98 -2.06 -4.09 -19.48
CA THR A 98 -1.37 -5.20 -20.17
C THR A 98 -1.49 -5.13 -21.69
N LEU A 99 -2.08 -4.05 -22.23
CA LEU A 99 -2.53 -3.89 -23.62
C LEU A 99 -3.53 -4.97 -24.07
N THR A 100 -4.14 -5.69 -23.14
CA THR A 100 -5.25 -6.60 -23.47
C THR A 100 -6.50 -5.78 -23.75
N THR A 101 -7.08 -5.96 -24.93
CA THR A 101 -8.35 -5.35 -25.32
C THR A 101 -9.54 -6.20 -24.90
N TYR A 102 -10.63 -5.54 -24.49
CA TYR A 102 -11.91 -6.17 -24.21
C TYR A 102 -13.03 -5.38 -24.89
N LEU A 103 -14.03 -6.10 -25.41
CA LEU A 103 -15.20 -5.51 -26.01
C LEU A 103 -15.88 -4.52 -25.06
N ASN A 104 -16.42 -3.44 -25.64
CA ASN A 104 -17.23 -2.49 -24.90
C ASN A 104 -18.48 -3.18 -24.29
N PRO A 105 -18.91 -2.82 -23.07
CA PRO A 105 -20.15 -3.34 -22.47
C PRO A 105 -21.42 -3.09 -23.31
N ASP A 106 -21.42 -2.07 -24.17
CA ASP A 106 -22.52 -1.80 -25.12
C ASP A 106 -22.59 -2.86 -26.24
N VAL A 107 -21.48 -3.55 -26.52
CA VAL A 107 -21.42 -4.69 -27.45
C VAL A 107 -21.71 -6.00 -26.72
N CYS A 108 -20.99 -6.26 -25.62
CA CYS A 108 -21.17 -7.48 -24.84
C CYS A 108 -20.92 -7.24 -23.35
N LYS A 109 -21.99 -7.22 -22.55
CA LYS A 109 -21.90 -7.04 -21.10
C LYS A 109 -21.57 -8.36 -20.39
N SER A 110 -20.51 -8.34 -19.59
CA SER A 110 -20.14 -9.49 -18.76
C SER A 110 -21.18 -9.80 -17.67
N ILE A 111 -21.60 -11.06 -17.57
CA ILE A 111 -22.53 -11.57 -16.53
C ILE A 111 -21.92 -11.39 -15.12
N LEU A 112 -20.59 -11.47 -15.00
CA LEU A 112 -19.89 -11.29 -13.72
C LEU A 112 -20.09 -9.90 -13.15
N VAL A 113 -20.30 -8.87 -13.99
CA VAL A 113 -20.59 -7.51 -13.52
C VAL A 113 -21.89 -7.47 -12.73
N THR A 114 -22.94 -8.15 -13.19
CA THR A 114 -24.23 -8.21 -12.49
C THR A 114 -24.11 -8.89 -11.13
N PHE A 115 -23.34 -9.99 -11.05
CA PHE A 115 -23.05 -10.68 -9.79
C PHE A 115 -22.27 -9.80 -8.81
N ILE A 116 -21.21 -9.14 -9.31
CA ILE A 116 -20.36 -8.25 -8.50
C ILE A 116 -21.17 -7.07 -7.97
N ASP A 117 -21.92 -6.38 -8.82
CA ASP A 117 -22.74 -5.22 -8.45
C ASP A 117 -23.77 -5.61 -7.36
N GLY A 118 -24.44 -6.75 -7.52
CA GLY A 118 -25.39 -7.28 -6.54
C GLY A 118 -24.73 -7.58 -5.18
N ASN A 119 -23.57 -8.25 -5.19
CA ASN A 119 -22.83 -8.55 -3.95
C ASN A 119 -22.25 -7.30 -3.29
N VAL A 120 -21.80 -6.30 -4.05
CA VAL A 120 -21.31 -5.03 -3.50
C VAL A 120 -22.44 -4.31 -2.76
N LYS A 121 -23.64 -4.24 -3.36
CA LYS A 121 -24.82 -3.64 -2.71
C LYS A 121 -25.19 -4.38 -1.43
N ALA A 122 -25.27 -5.72 -1.48
CA ALA A 122 -25.60 -6.54 -0.31
C ALA A 122 -24.56 -6.40 0.82
N ARG A 123 -23.26 -6.41 0.46
CA ARG A 123 -22.16 -6.18 1.41
C ARG A 123 -22.27 -4.81 2.07
N GLY A 124 -22.62 -3.77 1.31
CA GLY A 124 -22.83 -2.42 1.83
C GLY A 124 -23.91 -2.37 2.91
N THR A 125 -25.06 -3.01 2.67
CA THR A 125 -26.15 -3.13 3.65
C THR A 125 -25.69 -3.85 4.92
N ALA A 126 -25.03 -5.00 4.78
CA ALA A 126 -24.51 -5.76 5.92
C ALA A 126 -23.47 -4.98 6.73
N LYS A 127 -22.56 -4.24 6.06
CA LYS A 127 -21.55 -3.40 6.72
C LYS A 127 -22.19 -2.26 7.53
N LYS A 128 -23.19 -1.58 6.97
CA LYS A 128 -23.94 -0.52 7.68
C LYS A 128 -24.65 -1.08 8.92
N ALA A 129 -25.29 -2.24 8.81
CA ALA A 129 -25.94 -2.90 9.93
C ALA A 129 -24.94 -3.37 11.00
N GLN A 130 -23.76 -3.86 10.59
CA GLN A 130 -22.67 -4.22 11.51
C GLN A 130 -22.24 -3.00 12.35
N PHE A 131 -22.01 -1.85 11.72
CA PHE A 131 -21.61 -0.64 12.44
C PHE A 131 -22.68 -0.15 13.41
N ALA A 132 -23.96 -0.13 12.98
CA ALA A 132 -25.06 0.23 13.86
C ALA A 132 -25.16 -0.71 15.08
N ALA A 133 -24.96 -2.02 14.89
CA ALA A 133 -24.97 -2.98 15.99
C ALA A 133 -23.77 -2.81 16.95
N LYS A 134 -22.57 -2.51 16.42
CA LYS A 134 -21.37 -2.20 17.22
C LYS A 134 -21.61 -0.98 18.11
N VAL A 135 -22.20 0.08 17.56
CA VAL A 135 -22.56 1.30 18.29
C VAL A 135 -23.62 1.02 19.37
N ALA A 136 -24.65 0.23 19.04
CA ALA A 136 -25.68 -0.16 20.00
C ALA A 136 -25.21 -1.19 21.06
N GLY A 137 -23.93 -1.61 21.04
CA GLY A 137 -23.39 -2.62 21.95
C GLY A 137 -23.94 -4.05 21.71
N ASN A 138 -24.66 -4.28 20.62
CA ASN A 138 -25.26 -5.58 20.31
C ASN A 138 -24.26 -6.51 19.62
N LYS A 139 -23.44 -7.18 20.45
CA LYS A 139 -22.34 -8.06 20.01
C LYS A 139 -22.80 -9.23 19.14
N ALA A 140 -24.01 -9.75 19.36
CA ALA A 140 -24.53 -10.89 18.58
C ALA A 140 -24.85 -10.48 17.13
N ILE A 141 -25.59 -9.38 16.96
CA ILE A 141 -25.90 -8.86 15.61
C ILE A 141 -24.63 -8.38 14.93
N GLU A 142 -23.72 -7.73 15.66
CA GLU A 142 -22.42 -7.32 15.14
C GLU A 142 -21.66 -8.52 14.54
N ALA A 143 -21.56 -9.63 15.27
CA ALA A 143 -20.88 -10.83 14.81
C ALA A 143 -21.54 -11.44 13.55
N ILE A 144 -22.87 -11.54 13.53
CA ILE A 144 -23.62 -12.07 12.38
C ILE A 144 -23.40 -11.21 11.14
N LYS A 145 -23.56 -9.88 11.26
CA LYS A 145 -23.40 -8.96 10.13
C LYS A 145 -21.94 -8.86 9.66
N LYS A 146 -20.98 -9.03 10.57
CA LYS A 146 -19.56 -9.17 10.22
C LYS A 146 -19.30 -10.42 9.37
N ILE A 147 -19.89 -11.57 9.72
CA ILE A 147 -19.78 -12.80 8.92
C ILE A 147 -20.42 -12.59 7.55
N GLU A 148 -21.62 -12.01 7.49
CA GLU A 148 -22.34 -11.77 6.24
C GLU A 148 -21.54 -10.90 5.27
N GLN A 149 -21.04 -9.74 5.71
CA GLN A 149 -20.23 -8.88 4.84
C GLN A 149 -18.91 -9.55 4.43
N THR A 150 -18.32 -10.36 5.33
CA THR A 150 -17.07 -11.08 5.06
C THR A 150 -17.28 -12.15 3.99
N ASN A 151 -18.37 -12.92 4.06
CA ASN A 151 -18.70 -13.92 3.05
C ASN A 151 -18.95 -13.29 1.68
N LYS A 152 -19.66 -12.15 1.63
CA LYS A 152 -19.85 -11.41 0.36
C LYS A 152 -18.52 -10.90 -0.22
N LYS A 153 -17.60 -10.42 0.64
CA LYS A 153 -16.24 -10.03 0.23
C LYS A 153 -15.47 -11.24 -0.32
N LEU A 154 -15.49 -12.37 0.39
CA LEU A 154 -14.79 -13.60 -0.03
C LEU A 154 -15.31 -14.12 -1.37
N ASN A 155 -16.62 -14.12 -1.59
CA ASN A 155 -17.23 -14.55 -2.85
C ASN A 155 -16.84 -13.66 -4.04
N ASN A 156 -16.74 -12.34 -3.85
CA ASN A 156 -16.26 -11.47 -4.92
C ASN A 156 -14.75 -11.68 -5.18
N ASN A 157 -13.96 -11.86 -4.12
CA ASN A 157 -12.52 -12.08 -4.25
C ASN A 157 -12.18 -13.44 -4.87
N SER A 158 -13.02 -14.46 -4.68
CA SER A 158 -12.78 -15.81 -5.23
C SER A 158 -12.89 -15.85 -6.76
N ILE A 159 -13.60 -14.91 -7.40
CA ILE A 159 -13.70 -14.77 -8.87
C ILE A 159 -12.30 -14.64 -9.49
N SER A 160 -11.43 -13.83 -8.86
CA SER A 160 -10.06 -13.64 -9.32
C SER A 160 -9.25 -14.94 -9.33
N GLY A 161 -9.44 -15.80 -8.33
CA GLY A 161 -8.84 -17.13 -8.26
C GLY A 161 -9.45 -18.10 -9.27
N ALA A 162 -10.76 -18.03 -9.50
CA ALA A 162 -11.44 -18.84 -10.50
C ALA A 162 -10.94 -18.54 -11.93
N HIS A 163 -10.65 -17.27 -12.25
CA HIS A 163 -10.08 -16.88 -13.55
C HIS A 163 -8.76 -17.60 -13.90
N VAL A 164 -7.97 -18.02 -12.91
CA VAL A 164 -6.70 -18.73 -13.13
C VAL A 164 -6.81 -20.24 -12.98
N SER A 165 -7.98 -20.77 -12.60
CA SER A 165 -8.20 -22.20 -12.40
C SER A 165 -8.85 -22.82 -13.63
N ALA A 166 -8.08 -23.59 -14.41
CA ALA A 166 -8.53 -24.26 -15.64
C ALA A 166 -9.67 -25.26 -15.42
N SER A 167 -9.88 -25.70 -14.19
CA SER A 167 -10.98 -26.59 -13.78
C SER A 167 -12.32 -25.88 -13.57
N THR A 168 -12.42 -24.57 -13.82
CA THR A 168 -13.65 -23.78 -13.60
C THR A 168 -14.18 -23.19 -14.91
N PRO A 169 -15.50 -23.02 -15.05
CA PRO A 169 -16.08 -22.36 -16.23
C PRO A 169 -15.75 -20.87 -16.32
N LEU A 170 -15.15 -20.29 -15.28
CA LEU A 170 -14.70 -18.89 -15.25
C LEU A 170 -13.26 -18.73 -15.73
N PHE A 171 -12.58 -19.81 -16.13
CA PHE A 171 -11.18 -19.74 -16.54
C PHE A 171 -10.97 -18.74 -17.67
N ASN A 172 -10.20 -17.70 -17.38
CA ASN A 172 -9.78 -16.69 -18.35
C ASN A 172 -8.39 -16.18 -17.96
N LYS A 173 -7.37 -16.72 -18.64
CA LYS A 173 -5.95 -16.45 -18.36
C LYS A 173 -5.59 -14.95 -18.35
N THR A 174 -6.26 -14.11 -19.15
CA THR A 174 -5.95 -12.67 -19.22
C THR A 174 -6.68 -11.85 -18.15
N ALA A 175 -7.79 -12.36 -17.59
CA ALA A 175 -8.61 -11.57 -16.67
C ALA A 175 -7.90 -11.27 -15.34
N HIS A 176 -7.15 -12.22 -14.80
CA HIS A 176 -6.42 -12.00 -13.54
C HIS A 176 -5.25 -11.02 -13.71
N SER A 177 -4.50 -11.10 -14.82
CA SER A 177 -3.43 -10.13 -15.12
C SER A 177 -3.99 -8.72 -15.36
N THR A 178 -5.15 -8.61 -16.02
CA THR A 178 -5.87 -7.34 -16.21
C THR A 178 -6.34 -6.75 -14.87
N LEU A 179 -6.93 -7.57 -13.99
CA LEU A 179 -7.35 -7.11 -12.66
C LEU A 179 -6.17 -6.57 -11.86
N THR A 180 -5.11 -7.37 -11.73
CA THR A 180 -3.93 -7.00 -10.92
C THR A 180 -3.14 -5.85 -11.49
N SER A 181 -3.10 -5.68 -12.82
CA SER A 181 -2.48 -4.52 -13.45
C SER A 181 -3.29 -3.25 -13.22
N ASN A 182 -4.63 -3.31 -13.36
CA ASN A 182 -5.51 -2.19 -13.02
C ASN A 182 -5.39 -1.74 -11.56
N CYS A 183 -5.31 -2.69 -10.62
CA CYS A 183 -5.07 -2.37 -9.21
C CYS A 183 -3.72 -1.69 -9.00
N ARG A 184 -2.65 -2.17 -9.65
CA ARG A 184 -1.31 -1.55 -9.60
C ARG A 184 -1.28 -0.16 -10.22
N THR A 185 -2.00 0.07 -11.32
CA THR A 185 -2.11 1.40 -11.91
C THR A 185 -2.89 2.35 -11.00
N THR A 186 -3.95 1.86 -10.36
CA THR A 186 -4.74 2.61 -9.37
C THR A 186 -3.85 3.03 -8.20
N SER A 187 -3.20 2.08 -7.51
CA SER A 187 -2.27 2.36 -6.40
C SER A 187 -1.06 3.20 -6.83
N GLY A 188 -0.52 2.96 -8.03
CA GLY A 188 0.57 3.75 -8.62
C GLY A 188 0.20 5.22 -8.80
N TYR A 189 -0.97 5.51 -9.38
CA TYR A 189 -1.47 6.89 -9.51
C TYR A 189 -1.75 7.52 -8.14
N GLY A 190 -2.34 6.78 -7.20
CA GLY A 190 -2.59 7.27 -5.85
C GLY A 190 -1.30 7.66 -5.12
N ASN A 191 -0.29 6.79 -5.13
CA ASN A 191 1.00 7.08 -4.51
C ASN A 191 1.73 8.21 -5.22
N ALA A 192 1.77 8.23 -6.56
CA ALA A 192 2.43 9.30 -7.30
C ALA A 192 1.75 10.65 -7.12
N ASN A 193 0.42 10.68 -6.98
CA ASN A 193 -0.33 11.87 -6.63
C ASN A 193 0.05 12.33 -5.22
N ASN A 194 0.07 11.45 -4.22
CA ASN A 194 0.43 11.82 -2.86
C ASN A 194 1.87 12.36 -2.77
N GLU A 195 2.83 11.73 -3.44
CA GLU A 195 4.22 12.22 -3.52
C GLU A 195 4.30 13.63 -4.10
N LYS A 196 3.62 13.88 -5.23
CA LYS A 196 3.65 15.19 -5.89
C LYS A 196 2.84 16.24 -5.12
N PHE A 197 1.61 15.93 -4.76
CA PHE A 197 0.66 16.86 -4.17
C PHE A 197 1.09 17.27 -2.75
N LEU A 198 1.40 16.30 -1.89
CA LEU A 198 1.69 16.57 -0.47
C LEU A 198 3.17 16.89 -0.22
N CYS A 199 4.09 16.37 -1.01
CA CYS A 199 5.52 16.53 -0.73
C CYS A 199 6.31 17.18 -1.87
N GLY A 200 5.68 17.53 -3.00
CA GLY A 200 6.37 18.09 -4.16
C GLY A 200 7.34 17.12 -4.83
N ASN A 201 7.29 15.82 -4.47
CA ASN A 201 8.21 14.81 -4.95
C ASN A 201 7.72 14.23 -6.27
N ARG A 202 8.55 14.32 -7.31
CA ARG A 202 8.22 13.88 -8.66
C ARG A 202 9.19 12.77 -9.07
N HIS A 203 8.69 11.74 -9.73
CA HIS A 203 9.53 10.60 -10.12
C HIS A 203 10.40 10.94 -11.35
N TYR A 204 11.46 11.73 -11.13
CA TYR A 204 12.36 12.27 -12.15
C TYR A 204 13.68 11.51 -12.21
N TRP A 205 13.60 10.21 -12.45
CA TRP A 205 14.75 9.31 -12.56
C TRP A 205 15.63 9.57 -13.81
N SER A 206 15.15 10.37 -14.77
CA SER A 206 15.90 10.79 -15.97
C SER A 206 15.66 12.27 -16.31
N PRO A 207 16.69 13.00 -16.81
CA PRO A 207 16.55 14.36 -17.32
C PRO A 207 15.48 14.51 -18.43
N ASP A 208 15.25 13.48 -19.25
CA ASP A 208 14.23 13.52 -20.31
C ASP A 208 12.82 13.57 -19.72
N ILE A 209 12.57 12.85 -18.63
CA ILE A 209 11.29 12.88 -17.93
C ILE A 209 10.99 14.28 -17.41
N VAL A 210 12.00 15.00 -16.92
CA VAL A 210 11.85 16.40 -16.48
C VAL A 210 11.39 17.28 -17.64
N ARG A 211 12.11 17.23 -18.77
CA ARG A 211 11.78 18.03 -19.96
C ARG A 211 10.39 17.73 -20.49
N ASN A 212 10.07 16.44 -20.63
CA ASN A 212 8.77 15.99 -21.11
C ASN A 212 7.65 16.40 -20.16
N ASN A 213 7.86 16.31 -18.85
CA ASN A 213 6.82 16.67 -17.89
C ASN A 213 6.59 18.18 -17.81
N ILE A 214 7.62 19.02 -17.94
CA ILE A 214 7.45 20.48 -18.07
C ILE A 214 6.55 20.80 -19.28
N ILE A 215 6.90 20.27 -20.45
CA ILE A 215 6.15 20.52 -21.69
C ILE A 215 4.73 19.99 -21.59
N SER A 216 4.55 18.75 -21.13
CA SER A 216 3.25 18.13 -20.94
C SER A 216 2.36 18.99 -20.03
N ILE A 217 2.88 19.50 -18.90
CA ILE A 217 2.10 20.36 -18.01
C ILE A 217 1.71 21.68 -18.67
N ILE A 218 2.62 22.30 -19.42
CA ILE A 218 2.34 23.57 -20.10
C ILE A 218 1.29 23.39 -21.19
N ASN A 219 1.40 22.32 -21.99
CA ASN A 219 0.49 22.06 -23.11
C ASN A 219 -0.92 21.66 -22.65
N ASN A 220 -1.06 21.05 -21.47
CA ASN A 220 -2.32 20.51 -20.98
C ASN A 220 -3.00 21.37 -19.91
N THR A 221 -2.34 22.41 -19.42
CA THR A 221 -2.93 23.38 -18.48
C THR A 221 -3.63 24.50 -19.24
N ASP A 222 -4.86 24.85 -18.84
CA ASP A 222 -5.50 26.09 -19.26
C ASP A 222 -4.79 27.28 -18.58
N LEU A 223 -3.83 27.88 -19.28
CA LEU A 223 -2.99 28.95 -18.74
C LEU A 223 -3.77 30.22 -18.43
N ASP A 224 -4.87 30.48 -19.15
CA ASP A 224 -5.72 31.66 -18.91
C ASP A 224 -6.56 31.46 -17.64
N GLN A 225 -7.12 30.27 -17.45
CA GLN A 225 -7.81 29.91 -16.21
C GLN A 225 -6.85 29.95 -15.02
N LEU A 226 -5.62 29.46 -15.19
CA LEU A 226 -4.59 29.55 -14.17
C LEU A 226 -4.25 31.00 -13.83
N ALA A 227 -4.04 31.86 -14.82
CA ALA A 227 -3.70 33.26 -14.59
C ALA A 227 -4.80 33.98 -13.79
N ARG A 228 -6.08 33.79 -14.17
CA ARG A 228 -7.23 34.35 -13.44
C ARG A 228 -7.29 33.87 -11.99
N ALA A 229 -7.09 32.57 -11.76
CA ALA A 229 -7.07 32.02 -10.41
C ALA A 229 -5.89 32.58 -9.60
N MET A 230 -4.70 32.70 -10.20
CA MET A 230 -3.54 33.27 -9.52
C MET A 230 -3.78 34.73 -9.11
N GLU A 231 -4.34 35.55 -10.01
CA GLU A 231 -4.70 36.93 -9.72
C GLU A 231 -5.73 37.02 -8.59
N GLN A 232 -6.81 36.24 -8.66
CA GLN A 232 -7.89 36.25 -7.67
C GLN A 232 -7.41 35.93 -6.25
N PHE A 233 -6.48 34.98 -6.10
CA PHE A 233 -6.02 34.51 -4.79
C PHE A 233 -4.66 35.11 -4.38
N GLY A 234 -4.10 36.04 -5.18
CA GLY A 234 -2.79 36.64 -4.90
C GLY A 234 -1.63 35.63 -4.94
N ILE A 235 -1.73 34.60 -5.79
CA ILE A 235 -0.66 33.62 -5.98
C ILE A 235 0.38 34.23 -6.90
N ARG A 236 1.62 34.37 -6.43
CA ARG A 236 2.70 34.93 -7.24
C ARG A 236 3.32 33.89 -8.17
N HIS A 237 3.88 34.37 -9.27
CA HIS A 237 4.70 33.56 -10.15
C HIS A 237 6.00 33.11 -9.43
N PRO A 238 6.46 31.86 -9.67
CA PRO A 238 7.76 31.42 -9.20
C PRO A 238 8.86 32.04 -10.07
N THR A 239 9.97 32.38 -9.42
CA THR A 239 11.18 32.81 -10.12
C THR A 239 11.80 31.64 -10.87
N VAL A 240 12.72 31.92 -11.80
CA VAL A 240 13.53 30.89 -12.47
C VAL A 240 14.27 30.03 -11.44
N SER A 241 14.85 30.64 -10.42
CA SER A 241 15.60 29.92 -9.38
C SER A 241 14.72 28.96 -8.59
N GLU A 242 13.52 29.40 -8.19
CA GLU A 242 12.53 28.57 -7.49
C GLU A 242 12.00 27.43 -8.35
N THR A 243 11.88 27.66 -9.67
CA THR A 243 11.51 26.63 -10.64
C THR A 243 12.61 25.57 -10.77
N ILE A 244 13.88 25.98 -10.79
CA ILE A 244 15.03 25.07 -10.78
C ILE A 244 15.08 24.29 -9.47
N ASP A 245 14.82 24.94 -8.34
CA ASP A 245 14.78 24.28 -7.03
C ASP A 245 13.70 23.20 -6.97
N CYS A 246 12.51 23.46 -7.52
CA CYS A 246 11.44 22.45 -7.67
C CYS A 246 11.90 21.22 -8.46
N VAL A 247 12.63 21.42 -9.58
CA VAL A 247 13.21 20.31 -10.34
C VAL A 247 14.21 19.53 -9.49
N ARG A 248 15.16 20.25 -8.87
CA ARG A 248 16.26 19.65 -8.10
C ARG A 248 15.80 18.87 -6.89
N TYR A 249 14.74 19.34 -6.23
CA TYR A 249 14.12 18.68 -5.09
C TYR A 249 13.74 17.22 -5.38
N SER A 250 13.41 16.94 -6.65
CA SER A 250 13.05 15.61 -7.15
C SER A 250 14.23 14.88 -7.83
N THR A 251 15.05 15.57 -8.62
CA THR A 251 16.12 14.94 -9.42
C THR A 251 17.35 14.56 -8.59
N ASP A 252 17.66 15.30 -7.52
CA ASP A 252 18.83 15.04 -6.67
C ASP A 252 18.71 13.69 -5.91
N LEU A 253 17.54 13.05 -5.93
CA LEU A 253 17.32 11.68 -5.44
C LEU A 253 17.89 10.60 -6.37
N TYR A 254 18.04 10.86 -7.67
CA TYR A 254 18.28 9.81 -8.67
C TYR A 254 19.58 9.98 -9.45
N TRP A 255 19.91 11.21 -9.84
CA TRP A 255 21.07 11.46 -10.70
C TRP A 255 21.72 12.80 -10.41
N LYS A 256 23.02 12.88 -10.73
CA LYS A 256 23.83 14.11 -10.62
C LYS A 256 24.47 14.37 -11.98
N GLY A 257 24.22 15.52 -12.59
CA GLY A 257 24.76 15.82 -13.92
C GLY A 257 24.75 17.30 -14.30
N HIS A 258 25.93 17.95 -14.28
CA HIS A 258 26.07 19.38 -14.58
C HIS A 258 25.62 19.74 -16.01
N LYS A 259 25.88 18.89 -17.01
CA LYS A 259 25.52 19.16 -18.42
C LYS A 259 24.00 19.16 -18.63
N GLU A 260 23.30 18.19 -18.04
CA GLU A 260 21.85 18.07 -18.18
C GLU A 260 21.12 19.17 -17.41
N TYR A 261 21.60 19.53 -16.21
CA TYR A 261 21.09 20.71 -15.50
C TYR A 261 21.27 22.00 -16.28
N LYS A 262 22.39 22.20 -16.99
CA LYS A 262 22.56 23.38 -17.86
C LYS A 262 21.49 23.45 -18.95
N LYS A 263 21.15 22.33 -19.57
CA LYS A 263 20.08 22.26 -20.59
C LYS A 263 18.70 22.55 -20.00
N ILE A 264 18.38 21.95 -18.85
CA ILE A 264 17.12 22.18 -18.14
C ILE A 264 17.01 23.64 -17.70
N ASN A 265 18.07 24.21 -17.14
CA ASN A 265 18.11 25.62 -16.76
C ASN A 265 17.91 26.54 -17.97
N ALA A 266 18.59 26.28 -19.09
CA ALA A 266 18.41 27.05 -20.31
C ALA A 266 16.96 26.99 -20.82
N PHE A 267 16.30 25.84 -20.68
CA PHE A 267 14.90 25.69 -21.02
C PHE A 267 13.99 26.47 -20.05
N ILE A 268 14.17 26.34 -18.74
CA ILE A 268 13.38 27.05 -17.72
C ILE A 268 13.50 28.58 -17.87
N ASN A 269 14.70 29.09 -18.19
CA ASN A 269 14.93 30.52 -18.41
C ASN A 269 14.10 31.11 -19.57
N LYS A 270 13.65 30.28 -20.51
CA LYS A 270 12.83 30.71 -21.66
C LYS A 270 11.33 30.54 -21.43
N LEU A 271 10.92 29.91 -20.32
CA LEU A 271 9.51 29.79 -19.97
C LEU A 271 8.96 31.13 -19.50
N THR A 272 7.74 31.44 -19.93
CA THR A 272 6.99 32.58 -19.40
C THR A 272 6.63 32.37 -17.93
N ASP A 273 6.28 33.45 -17.23
CA ASP A 273 5.92 33.41 -15.82
C ASP A 273 4.75 32.47 -15.54
N ILE A 274 3.73 32.50 -16.40
CA ILE A 274 2.56 31.61 -16.30
C ILE A 274 2.92 30.16 -16.61
N GLN A 275 3.84 29.90 -17.56
CA GLN A 275 4.31 28.54 -17.86
C GLN A 275 5.10 27.94 -16.68
N ARG A 276 5.95 28.74 -16.03
CA ARG A 276 6.64 28.31 -14.81
C ARG A 276 5.66 28.05 -13.67
N SER A 277 4.63 28.89 -13.54
CA SER A 277 3.58 28.72 -12.54
C SER A 277 2.79 27.43 -12.76
N ALA A 278 2.43 27.12 -14.01
CA ALA A 278 1.79 25.85 -14.35
C ALA A 278 2.66 24.66 -13.93
N PHE A 279 3.94 24.67 -14.32
CA PHE A 279 4.86 23.59 -13.97
C PHE A 279 5.05 23.41 -12.46
N VAL A 280 5.20 24.50 -11.70
CA VAL A 280 5.51 24.44 -10.27
C VAL A 280 4.27 24.11 -9.44
N TYR A 281 3.09 24.67 -9.74
CA TYR A 281 1.93 24.61 -8.85
C TYR A 281 0.85 23.58 -9.25
N VAL A 282 0.72 23.21 -10.53
CA VAL A 282 -0.33 22.29 -10.97
C VAL A 282 -0.12 20.89 -10.38
N GLY A 283 -1.10 20.43 -9.60
CA GLY A 283 -1.07 19.17 -8.86
C GLY A 283 -0.02 19.12 -7.74
N ASP A 284 0.45 20.26 -7.23
CA ASP A 284 1.57 20.34 -6.27
C ASP A 284 1.28 21.39 -5.18
N LEU A 285 0.51 20.97 -4.15
CA LEU A 285 0.16 21.83 -3.02
C LEU A 285 1.41 22.18 -2.18
N TYR A 286 2.40 21.29 -2.13
CA TYR A 286 3.66 21.51 -1.42
C TYR A 286 4.44 22.72 -1.97
N HIS A 287 4.69 22.78 -3.28
CA HIS A 287 5.41 23.92 -3.85
C HIS A 287 4.54 25.19 -3.89
N LEU A 288 3.22 25.06 -3.98
CA LEU A 288 2.32 26.20 -3.76
C LEU A 288 2.51 26.78 -2.36
N MET A 289 2.51 25.93 -1.33
CA MET A 289 2.77 26.31 0.07
C MET A 289 4.15 26.94 0.24
N LYS A 290 5.18 26.31 -0.33
CA LYS A 290 6.58 26.76 -0.19
C LYS A 290 6.78 28.20 -0.68
N TYR A 291 6.11 28.59 -1.77
CA TYR A 291 6.30 29.89 -2.41
C TYR A 291 5.17 30.89 -2.15
N ASN A 292 4.02 30.42 -1.65
CA ASN A 292 2.82 31.20 -1.33
C ASN A 292 2.25 30.79 0.03
N GLU A 293 3.08 30.80 1.07
CA GLU A 293 2.76 30.26 2.39
C GLU A 293 1.45 30.83 2.95
N GLN A 294 1.27 32.16 2.88
CA GLN A 294 0.09 32.82 3.43
C GLN A 294 -1.21 32.34 2.77
N VAL A 295 -1.20 32.09 1.46
CA VAL A 295 -2.38 31.60 0.72
C VAL A 295 -2.76 30.22 1.22
N VAL A 296 -1.80 29.29 1.29
CA VAL A 296 -2.07 27.92 1.74
C VAL A 296 -2.40 27.85 3.22
N ARG A 297 -1.73 28.65 4.06
CA ARG A 297 -2.02 28.74 5.49
C ARG A 297 -3.44 29.23 5.73
N THR A 298 -3.86 30.31 5.07
CA THR A 298 -5.23 30.84 5.16
C THR A 298 -6.25 29.80 4.69
N PHE A 299 -5.97 29.10 3.58
CA PHE A 299 -6.85 28.05 3.06
C PHE A 299 -7.03 26.90 4.07
N LEU A 300 -5.93 26.40 4.66
CA LEU A 300 -5.97 25.32 5.64
C LEU A 300 -6.55 25.77 6.99
N ASP A 301 -6.26 26.99 7.46
CA ASP A 301 -6.85 27.55 8.68
C ASP A 301 -8.38 27.59 8.59
N ARG A 302 -8.91 28.02 7.43
CA ARG A 302 -10.36 28.03 7.19
C ARG A 302 -10.95 26.63 7.10
N LEU A 303 -10.29 25.69 6.41
CA LEU A 303 -10.77 24.32 6.27
C LEU A 303 -10.71 23.49 7.55
N THR A 304 -9.74 23.77 8.43
CA THR A 304 -9.55 23.05 9.71
C THR A 304 -10.41 23.61 10.84
N MET A 305 -11.11 24.72 10.60
CA MET A 305 -11.88 25.43 11.61
C MET A 305 -13.12 24.63 12.05
N LYS A 306 -13.19 24.35 13.36
CA LYS A 306 -14.42 23.92 14.04
C LYS A 306 -15.34 25.12 14.20
N ALA A 307 -16.53 25.07 13.59
CA ALA A 307 -17.48 26.18 13.63
C ALA A 307 -18.36 26.09 14.89
N ILE A 308 -18.23 27.06 15.80
CA ILE A 308 -18.87 27.05 17.12
C ILE A 308 -20.09 28.00 17.19
N ASN A 309 -20.13 29.03 16.34
CA ASN A 309 -21.14 30.09 16.40
C ASN A 309 -21.82 30.27 15.04
N THR A 310 -22.84 29.46 14.75
CA THR A 310 -23.77 29.78 13.67
C THR A 310 -25.12 29.14 13.93
N VAL A 311 -26.17 29.96 13.85
CA VAL A 311 -27.54 29.50 13.62
C VAL A 311 -27.53 28.57 12.40
N CYS A 312 -28.16 27.41 12.53
CA CYS A 312 -28.28 26.43 11.45
C CYS A 312 -28.84 27.12 10.19
N LEU A 313 -28.03 27.26 9.14
CA LEU A 313 -28.42 28.00 7.93
C LEU A 313 -29.06 27.11 6.85
N THR A 314 -29.04 25.77 6.99
CA THR A 314 -29.61 24.90 5.96
C THR A 314 -30.38 23.70 6.53
N ASP A 315 -31.58 23.48 6.00
CA ASP A 315 -32.40 22.30 6.29
C ASP A 315 -31.94 21.06 5.51
N ASN A 316 -30.78 21.07 4.82
CA ASN A 316 -30.46 20.02 3.84
C ASN A 316 -28.97 19.62 3.72
N ILE A 317 -28.34 19.34 4.87
CA ILE A 317 -27.01 18.69 4.97
C ILE A 317 -26.88 17.42 4.10
N GLU A 318 -27.98 16.74 3.81
CA GLU A 318 -27.99 15.54 2.98
C GLU A 318 -27.53 15.78 1.54
N THR A 319 -27.67 17.02 1.03
CA THR A 319 -27.19 17.38 -0.31
C THR A 319 -25.69 17.64 -0.40
N ILE A 320 -25.01 17.79 0.75
CA ILE A 320 -23.57 18.03 0.79
C ILE A 320 -22.83 16.71 0.55
N PRO A 321 -21.70 16.72 -0.21
CA PRO A 321 -20.92 15.52 -0.45
C PRO A 321 -20.51 14.79 0.85
N GLU A 322 -20.60 13.47 0.84
CA GLU A 322 -20.31 12.62 2.00
C GLU A 322 -18.89 12.84 2.53
N ASP A 323 -17.89 12.99 1.65
CA ASP A 323 -16.51 13.21 2.08
C ASP A 323 -16.34 14.50 2.91
N TYR A 324 -17.22 15.50 2.75
CA TYR A 324 -17.15 16.76 3.50
C TYR A 324 -17.70 16.54 4.91
N LYS A 325 -18.76 15.74 5.01
CA LYS A 325 -19.32 15.24 6.27
C LYS A 325 -18.27 14.44 7.06
N LEU A 326 -17.53 13.55 6.38
CA LEU A 326 -16.45 12.77 6.98
C LEU A 326 -15.25 13.62 7.43
N LEU A 327 -14.93 14.69 6.71
CA LEU A 327 -13.91 15.66 7.15
C LEU A 327 -14.39 16.41 8.38
N ALA A 328 -15.60 16.98 8.35
CA ALA A 328 -16.18 17.71 9.47
C ALA A 328 -16.28 16.83 10.73
N ALA A 329 -16.61 15.55 10.57
CA ALA A 329 -16.65 14.60 11.67
C ALA A 329 -15.29 14.45 12.38
N GLN A 330 -14.19 14.51 11.62
CA GLN A 330 -12.83 14.45 12.18
C GLN A 330 -12.37 15.78 12.78
N ILE A 331 -12.82 16.91 12.25
CA ILE A 331 -12.59 18.24 12.84
C ILE A 331 -13.29 18.33 14.20
N CYS A 332 -14.56 17.88 14.26
CA CYS A 332 -15.37 17.75 15.48
C CYS A 332 -15.06 16.47 16.27
N SER A 333 -13.79 16.06 16.32
CA SER A 333 -13.37 14.80 16.93
C SER A 333 -13.68 14.72 18.43
N GLU A 334 -13.71 15.84 19.15
CA GLU A 334 -14.08 15.88 20.57
C GLU A 334 -15.57 15.57 20.78
N GLU A 335 -16.42 16.14 19.93
CA GLU A 335 -17.87 16.00 19.96
C GLU A 335 -18.32 14.61 19.49
N LEU A 336 -17.58 13.99 18.56
CA LEU A 336 -17.90 12.70 17.96
C LEU A 336 -17.08 11.52 18.53
N LYS A 337 -16.28 11.76 19.56
CA LYS A 337 -15.42 10.73 20.14
C LYS A 337 -16.24 9.57 20.72
N GLY A 338 -16.14 8.39 20.10
CA GLY A 338 -16.83 7.18 20.56
C GLY A 338 -18.35 7.19 20.36
N THR A 339 -18.88 8.17 19.62
CA THR A 339 -20.30 8.29 19.28
C THR A 339 -20.45 8.42 17.76
N SER A 340 -21.67 8.35 17.24
CA SER A 340 -21.94 8.58 15.82
C SER A 340 -22.69 9.88 15.61
N VAL A 341 -22.63 10.41 14.38
CA VAL A 341 -23.42 11.60 13.98
C VAL A 341 -24.92 11.40 14.26
N ARG A 342 -25.42 10.16 14.17
CA ARG A 342 -26.83 9.85 14.44
C ARG A 342 -27.20 9.98 15.91
N ASP A 343 -26.27 9.66 16.80
CA ASP A 343 -26.53 9.62 18.25
C ASP A 343 -26.49 11.03 18.86
N ILE A 344 -25.86 11.99 18.19
CA ILE A 344 -25.78 13.38 18.65
C ILE A 344 -26.91 14.25 18.09
N ILE A 345 -27.78 13.75 17.21
CA ILE A 345 -28.90 14.53 16.63
C ILE A 345 -29.75 15.15 17.74
N GLY A 346 -30.03 16.45 17.62
CA GLY A 346 -30.81 17.21 18.60
C GLY A 346 -30.00 17.67 19.83
N THR A 347 -28.69 17.44 19.85
CA THR A 347 -27.77 17.96 20.88
C THR A 347 -26.94 19.13 20.34
N PRO A 348 -26.33 19.97 21.20
CA PRO A 348 -25.42 21.04 20.77
C PRO A 348 -24.22 20.54 19.94
N ALA A 349 -23.78 19.29 20.16
CA ALA A 349 -22.71 18.68 19.38
C ALA A 349 -23.10 18.51 17.90
N TYR A 350 -24.39 18.26 17.61
CA TYR A 350 -24.89 18.16 16.24
C TYR A 350 -24.90 19.53 15.56
N ASP A 351 -25.26 20.59 16.27
CA ASP A 351 -25.22 21.96 15.72
C ASP A 351 -23.80 22.36 15.34
N ILE A 352 -22.80 22.06 16.19
CA ILE A 352 -21.38 22.28 15.90
C ILE A 352 -20.93 21.48 14.66
N TYR A 353 -21.33 20.21 14.58
CA TYR A 353 -21.02 19.36 13.43
C TYR A 353 -21.63 19.90 12.13
N VAL A 354 -22.91 20.26 12.12
CA VAL A 354 -23.60 20.81 10.95
C VAL A 354 -22.97 22.15 10.53
N ALA A 355 -22.71 23.04 11.48
CA ALA A 355 -22.01 24.30 11.22
C ALA A 355 -20.62 24.06 10.60
N THR A 356 -19.90 23.04 11.06
CA THR A 356 -18.57 22.68 10.52
C THR A 356 -18.68 22.10 9.12
N VAL A 357 -19.70 21.29 8.83
CA VAL A 357 -19.99 20.80 7.47
C VAL A 357 -20.26 21.97 6.50
N GLU A 358 -21.06 22.95 6.91
CA GLU A 358 -21.32 24.15 6.12
C GLU A 358 -20.08 25.02 5.93
N ASN A 359 -19.22 25.14 6.95
CA ASN A 359 -17.94 25.82 6.82
C ASN A 359 -17.05 25.13 5.76
N VAL A 360 -16.91 23.80 5.81
CA VAL A 360 -16.14 23.05 4.80
C VAL A 360 -16.70 23.29 3.40
N ASN A 361 -18.02 23.18 3.22
CA ASN A 361 -18.69 23.42 1.95
C ASN A 361 -18.45 24.85 1.44
N THR A 362 -18.65 25.85 2.30
CA THR A 362 -18.44 27.28 1.97
C THR A 362 -17.00 27.54 1.55
N VAL A 363 -16.02 27.07 2.33
CA VAL A 363 -14.61 27.27 2.01
C VAL A 363 -14.24 26.61 0.68
N LEU A 364 -14.70 25.39 0.41
CA LEU A 364 -14.41 24.73 -0.86
C LEU A 364 -15.08 25.43 -2.06
N ASN A 365 -16.24 26.05 -1.86
CA ASN A 365 -16.88 26.87 -2.89
C ASN A 365 -16.13 28.18 -3.14
N ASP A 366 -15.67 28.85 -2.09
CA ASP A 366 -14.87 30.08 -2.21
C ASP A 366 -13.57 29.83 -2.99
N TYR A 367 -12.92 28.69 -2.74
CA TYR A 367 -11.66 28.31 -3.39
C TYR A 367 -11.87 27.50 -4.69
N PHE A 368 -13.11 27.39 -5.18
CA PHE A 368 -13.43 26.62 -6.39
C PHE A 368 -12.55 26.99 -7.61
N PRO A 369 -12.34 28.29 -7.95
CA PRO A 369 -11.53 28.65 -9.11
C PRO A 369 -10.06 28.20 -8.98
N MET A 370 -9.49 28.33 -7.78
CA MET A 370 -8.14 27.86 -7.48
C MET A 370 -8.02 26.34 -7.61
N ILE A 371 -8.96 25.60 -7.01
CA ILE A 371 -8.99 24.13 -7.06
C ILE A 371 -9.09 23.64 -8.52
N ARG A 372 -9.99 24.22 -9.31
CA ARG A 372 -10.15 23.86 -10.72
C ARG A 372 -8.89 24.12 -11.54
N ALA A 373 -8.31 25.30 -11.39
CA ALA A 373 -7.13 25.70 -12.16
C ALA A 373 -5.87 24.89 -11.82
N LEU A 374 -5.68 24.53 -10.54
CA LEU A 374 -4.44 23.89 -10.09
C LEU A 374 -4.54 22.36 -10.00
N TRP A 375 -5.69 21.80 -9.63
CA TRP A 375 -5.77 20.40 -9.21
C TRP A 375 -6.74 19.54 -10.03
N VAL A 376 -7.56 20.17 -10.87
CA VAL A 376 -8.50 19.48 -11.77
C VAL A 376 -8.13 19.76 -13.22
N THR A 377 -6.91 19.35 -13.58
CA THR A 377 -6.36 19.56 -14.92
C THR A 377 -6.19 18.23 -15.65
N PRO A 378 -6.10 18.23 -16.99
CA PRO A 378 -5.80 17.02 -17.75
C PRO A 378 -4.49 16.30 -17.36
N ASN A 379 -3.60 16.97 -16.61
CA ASN A 379 -2.32 16.44 -16.15
C ASN A 379 -2.47 15.36 -15.07
N VAL A 380 -1.74 14.26 -15.25
CA VAL A 380 -1.59 13.20 -14.25
C VAL A 380 -0.12 13.06 -13.83
N PRO A 381 0.18 12.48 -12.65
CA PRO A 381 1.57 12.23 -12.24
C PRO A 381 2.37 11.48 -13.30
N ALA A 382 3.61 11.92 -13.54
CA ALA A 382 4.49 11.30 -14.53
C ALA A 382 5.08 9.98 -14.05
N SER A 383 5.52 9.14 -15.01
CA SER A 383 6.35 7.95 -14.75
C SER A 383 5.72 6.89 -13.83
N VAL A 384 4.38 6.78 -13.82
CA VAL A 384 3.65 5.77 -13.03
C VAL A 384 4.06 4.35 -13.42
N ALA A 385 4.40 4.10 -14.69
CA ALA A 385 4.82 2.79 -15.20
C ALA A 385 6.08 2.23 -14.52
N VAL A 386 6.97 3.12 -14.03
CA VAL A 386 8.23 2.76 -13.34
C VAL A 386 8.24 3.22 -11.88
N PHE A 387 7.08 3.62 -11.35
CA PHE A 387 6.94 4.10 -9.98
C PHE A 387 7.37 3.11 -8.86
N PRO A 388 7.41 1.78 -9.07
CA PRO A 388 8.02 0.88 -8.09
C PRO A 388 9.45 1.26 -7.68
N ASP A 389 10.21 1.90 -8.57
CA ASP A 389 11.60 2.33 -8.33
C ASP A 389 11.72 3.74 -7.74
N SER A 390 10.58 4.40 -7.49
CA SER A 390 10.53 5.75 -6.93
C SER A 390 11.02 5.79 -5.48
N ILE A 391 11.91 6.74 -5.18
CA ILE A 391 12.29 7.13 -3.82
C ILE A 391 11.19 8.05 -3.28
N ARG A 392 10.56 7.64 -2.17
CA ARG A 392 9.33 8.22 -1.64
C ARG A 392 9.58 9.11 -0.42
N ARG A 393 8.72 10.11 -0.22
CA ARG A 393 8.70 11.00 0.94
C ARG A 393 7.42 10.89 1.75
N ALA A 394 6.27 10.72 1.08
CA ALA A 394 4.96 10.62 1.72
C ALA A 394 4.44 9.17 1.79
N ALA A 395 4.53 8.44 0.69
CA ALA A 395 3.94 7.12 0.52
C ALA A 395 4.77 6.04 1.24
N VAL A 396 4.43 5.79 2.49
CA VAL A 396 5.12 4.89 3.41
C VAL A 396 4.93 3.42 3.04
N THR A 397 3.75 3.04 2.57
CA THR A 397 3.42 1.66 2.20
C THR A 397 2.32 1.65 1.13
N SER A 398 2.29 0.62 0.30
CA SER A 398 1.21 0.41 -0.66
C SER A 398 0.74 -1.04 -0.57
N ASP A 399 -0.58 -1.25 -0.54
CA ASP A 399 -1.17 -2.55 -0.90
C ASP A 399 -1.55 -2.53 -2.38
N THR A 400 -2.13 -3.63 -2.86
CA THR A 400 -2.46 -3.90 -4.26
C THR A 400 -3.36 -2.80 -4.86
N ASP A 401 -4.26 -2.22 -4.05
CA ASP A 401 -5.30 -1.27 -4.45
C ASP A 401 -5.42 -0.05 -3.51
N SER A 402 -4.47 0.14 -2.59
CA SER A 402 -4.50 1.24 -1.61
C SER A 402 -3.15 1.91 -1.43
N THR A 403 -3.20 3.19 -1.05
CA THR A 403 -2.05 4.02 -0.67
C THR A 403 -2.07 4.26 0.83
N ILE A 404 -0.93 4.10 1.49
CA ILE A 404 -0.72 4.49 2.88
C ILE A 404 0.40 5.52 2.90
N PHE A 405 0.09 6.72 3.38
CA PHE A 405 0.97 7.87 3.32
C PHE A 405 0.95 8.66 4.63
N THR A 406 1.99 9.46 4.86
CA THR A 406 2.10 10.35 6.01
C THR A 406 1.79 11.80 5.63
N VAL A 407 1.21 12.53 6.57
CA VAL A 407 0.99 13.98 6.52
C VAL A 407 1.66 14.69 7.70
N GLN A 408 2.61 14.03 8.37
CA GLN A 408 3.28 14.55 9.57
C GLN A 408 3.94 15.91 9.31
N ASP A 409 4.54 16.11 8.14
CA ASP A 409 5.26 17.35 7.82
C ASP A 409 4.29 18.53 7.65
N TRP A 410 3.06 18.27 7.20
CA TRP A 410 1.99 19.27 7.16
C TRP A 410 1.51 19.65 8.55
N VAL A 411 1.40 18.68 9.46
CA VAL A 411 1.11 18.95 10.87
C VAL A 411 2.22 19.79 11.48
N ILE A 412 3.49 19.42 11.28
CA ILE A 412 4.64 20.17 11.80
C ILE A 412 4.67 21.59 11.24
N TRP A 413 4.48 21.78 9.94
CA TRP A 413 4.49 23.10 9.30
C TRP A 413 3.31 23.98 9.76
N HIS A 414 2.12 23.41 9.90
CA HIS A 414 0.92 24.17 10.29
C HIS A 414 0.93 24.53 11.78
N ARG A 415 1.36 23.57 12.62
CA ARG A 415 1.30 23.67 14.09
C ARG A 415 2.61 24.13 14.74
N GLY A 416 3.72 24.10 14.00
CA GLY A 416 5.07 24.33 14.51
C GLY A 416 5.69 23.14 15.25
N LYS A 417 4.95 22.04 15.44
CA LYS A 417 5.38 20.82 16.11
C LYS A 417 4.56 19.62 15.65
N LEU A 418 5.09 18.43 15.86
CA LEU A 418 4.28 17.22 15.81
C LEU A 418 3.30 17.25 17.00
N GLY A 419 2.08 16.76 16.80
CA GLY A 419 1.07 16.71 17.86
C GLY A 419 -0.06 15.75 17.53
N PHE A 420 -0.79 15.37 18.57
CA PHE A 420 -1.95 14.47 18.52
C PHE A 420 -3.18 15.10 19.21
N ASP A 421 -3.22 16.43 19.24
CA ASP A 421 -4.36 17.22 19.73
C ASP A 421 -5.40 17.47 18.62
N GLN A 422 -6.56 18.01 18.98
CA GLN A 422 -7.66 18.28 18.03
C GLN A 422 -7.21 19.09 16.81
N LYS A 423 -6.31 20.07 16.98
CA LYS A 423 -5.89 20.93 15.87
C LYS A 423 -4.91 20.21 14.94
N ALA A 424 -4.00 19.41 15.50
CA ALA A 424 -3.14 18.54 14.70
C ALA A 424 -3.98 17.50 13.93
N ASP A 425 -4.97 16.92 14.59
CA ASP A 425 -5.89 15.95 13.99
C ASP A 425 -6.75 16.54 12.86
N ALA A 426 -7.25 17.77 13.04
CA ALA A 426 -7.97 18.50 12.01
C ALA A 426 -7.06 18.79 10.80
N THR A 427 -5.82 19.23 11.04
CA THR A 427 -4.82 19.47 9.99
C THR A 427 -4.54 18.20 9.18
N ALA A 428 -4.29 17.09 9.88
CA ALA A 428 -4.05 15.79 9.25
C ALA A 428 -5.27 15.34 8.42
N ALA A 429 -6.47 15.42 9.00
CA ALA A 429 -7.72 15.05 8.31
C ALA A 429 -7.95 15.89 7.05
N THR A 430 -7.71 17.20 7.10
CA THR A 430 -7.83 18.10 5.94
C THR A 430 -6.83 17.74 4.85
N CYS A 431 -5.57 17.45 5.18
CA CYS A 431 -4.57 17.05 4.19
C CYS A 431 -4.91 15.71 3.53
N ILE A 432 -5.36 14.73 4.32
CA ILE A 432 -5.83 13.43 3.82
C ILE A 432 -7.04 13.61 2.89
N PHE A 433 -7.99 14.47 3.28
CA PHE A 433 -9.15 14.80 2.47
C PHE A 433 -8.74 15.40 1.11
N LEU A 434 -7.89 16.43 1.09
CA LEU A 434 -7.43 17.07 -0.14
C LEU A 434 -6.71 16.07 -1.07
N ALA A 435 -5.85 15.21 -0.50
CA ALA A 435 -5.21 14.15 -1.26
C ALA A 435 -6.23 13.16 -1.86
N SER A 436 -7.23 12.73 -1.09
CA SER A 436 -8.30 11.85 -1.58
C SER A 436 -9.12 12.48 -2.71
N GLN A 437 -9.43 13.77 -2.60
CA GLN A 437 -10.21 14.48 -3.61
C GLN A 437 -9.42 14.64 -4.93
N THR A 438 -8.13 14.95 -4.87
CA THR A 438 -7.27 15.02 -6.07
C THR A 438 -7.07 13.66 -6.73
N ILE A 439 -6.94 12.58 -5.95
CA ILE A 439 -6.90 11.21 -6.48
C ILE A 439 -8.18 10.87 -7.26
N THR A 440 -9.34 11.33 -6.78
CA THR A 440 -10.63 11.04 -7.44
C THR A 440 -10.64 11.56 -8.88
N HIS A 441 -10.10 12.76 -9.11
CA HIS A 441 -9.93 13.32 -10.44
C HIS A 441 -8.97 12.48 -11.30
N VAL A 442 -7.80 12.14 -10.76
CA VAL A 442 -6.77 11.36 -11.46
C VAL A 442 -7.29 9.98 -11.87
N LEU A 443 -8.02 9.29 -10.99
CA LEU A 443 -8.59 7.97 -11.29
C LEU A 443 -9.71 8.04 -12.32
N ALA A 444 -10.51 9.11 -12.36
CA ALA A 444 -11.50 9.31 -13.41
C ALA A 444 -10.83 9.53 -14.79
N ARG A 445 -9.72 10.27 -14.84
CA ARG A 445 -8.89 10.42 -16.06
C ARG A 445 -8.30 9.06 -16.49
N MET A 446 -7.79 8.27 -15.55
CA MET A 446 -7.32 6.91 -15.79
C MET A 446 -8.42 6.03 -16.39
N SER A 447 -9.61 6.02 -15.78
CA SER A 447 -10.77 5.27 -16.27
C SER A 447 -11.16 5.67 -17.70
N ALA A 448 -11.15 6.98 -18.01
CA ALA A 448 -11.45 7.46 -19.37
C ALA A 448 -10.42 6.95 -20.38
N ASN A 449 -9.13 6.98 -20.01
CA ASN A 449 -8.05 6.51 -20.89
C ASN A 449 -8.12 4.99 -21.17
N PHE A 450 -8.64 4.21 -20.22
CA PHE A 450 -8.92 2.79 -20.41
C PHE A 450 -10.18 2.52 -21.24
N GLY A 451 -10.99 3.54 -21.55
CA GLY A 451 -12.24 3.41 -22.31
C GLY A 451 -13.46 3.04 -21.48
N ILE A 452 -13.39 3.14 -20.15
CA ILE A 452 -14.52 2.83 -19.25
C ILE A 452 -15.71 3.75 -19.55
N GLU A 453 -16.91 3.18 -19.57
CA GLU A 453 -18.16 3.92 -19.83
C GLU A 453 -18.37 5.08 -18.84
N THR A 454 -18.91 6.20 -19.34
CA THR A 454 -19.14 7.43 -18.55
C THR A 454 -19.88 7.17 -17.25
N LYS A 455 -20.89 6.28 -17.26
CA LYS A 455 -21.69 5.94 -16.07
C LYS A 455 -20.91 5.19 -14.97
N ARG A 456 -19.72 4.67 -15.28
CA ARG A 456 -18.81 3.97 -14.34
C ARG A 456 -17.47 4.68 -14.15
N ILE A 457 -17.32 5.91 -14.64
CA ILE A 457 -16.03 6.60 -14.65
C ILE A 457 -15.40 6.76 -13.25
N HIS A 458 -16.26 6.94 -12.24
CA HIS A 458 -15.89 7.07 -10.82
C HIS A 458 -15.99 5.76 -10.03
N GLN A 459 -16.22 4.62 -10.69
CA GLN A 459 -16.34 3.33 -9.99
C GLN A 459 -15.02 2.88 -9.37
N VAL A 460 -13.90 3.15 -10.05
CA VAL A 460 -12.56 2.98 -9.45
C VAL A 460 -12.30 4.20 -8.58
N ALA A 461 -12.34 4.00 -7.26
CA ALA A 461 -12.16 5.06 -6.28
C ALA A 461 -11.32 4.55 -5.10
N MET A 462 -10.45 5.42 -4.60
CA MET A 462 -9.78 5.21 -3.31
C MET A 462 -10.54 5.96 -2.24
N LYS A 463 -11.11 5.21 -1.30
CA LYS A 463 -11.84 5.79 -0.17
C LYS A 463 -10.86 6.08 0.96
N ASN A 464 -11.08 7.19 1.67
CA ASN A 464 -10.42 7.44 2.94
C ASN A 464 -10.99 6.48 4.01
N GLU A 465 -10.35 5.31 4.15
CA GLU A 465 -10.85 4.25 5.03
C GLU A 465 -10.38 4.44 6.47
N PHE A 466 -9.11 4.75 6.69
CA PHE A 466 -8.49 4.80 8.02
C PHE A 466 -7.61 6.04 8.19
N LYS A 467 -7.70 6.66 9.38
CA LYS A 467 -6.68 7.60 9.87
C LYS A 467 -5.86 6.91 10.97
N PHE A 468 -4.58 6.68 10.70
CA PHE A 468 -3.64 6.17 11.69
C PHE A 468 -3.04 7.32 12.48
N ALA A 469 -3.14 7.27 13.81
CA ALA A 469 -2.41 8.21 14.66
C ALA A 469 -0.91 7.90 14.57
N ILE A 470 -0.54 6.62 14.68
CA ILE A 470 0.82 6.13 14.45
C ILE A 470 0.76 4.98 13.46
N PHE A 471 1.67 4.97 12.49
CA PHE A 471 1.85 3.88 11.55
C PHE A 471 3.32 3.51 11.49
N THR A 472 3.65 2.26 11.86
CA THR A 472 5.03 1.79 11.93
C THR A 472 5.26 0.70 10.87
N PRO A 473 5.83 1.04 9.70
CA PRO A 473 6.20 0.04 8.70
C PRO A 473 7.42 -0.76 9.19
N THR A 474 7.49 -2.02 8.78
CA THR A 474 8.71 -2.83 8.92
C THR A 474 9.41 -2.94 7.57
N GLN A 475 10.63 -3.47 7.55
CA GLN A 475 11.35 -3.74 6.29
C GLN A 475 10.79 -4.92 5.52
N VAL A 476 9.95 -5.74 6.16
CA VAL A 476 9.30 -6.86 5.49
C VAL A 476 8.03 -6.38 4.80
N ALA A 477 7.92 -6.66 3.50
CA ALA A 477 6.77 -6.27 2.71
C ALA A 477 5.45 -6.73 3.35
N LYS A 478 4.44 -5.84 3.38
CA LYS A 478 3.12 -6.06 4.00
C LYS A 478 3.14 -6.31 5.51
N HIS A 479 4.21 -5.94 6.21
CA HIS A 479 4.30 -6.04 7.68
C HIS A 479 4.37 -4.65 8.31
N TYR A 480 3.42 -4.35 9.20
CA TYR A 480 3.35 -3.09 9.95
C TYR A 480 2.55 -3.27 11.23
N TYR A 481 2.67 -2.32 12.15
CA TYR A 481 1.76 -2.16 13.27
C TYR A 481 1.40 -0.68 13.46
N ALA A 482 0.17 -0.42 13.87
CA ALA A 482 -0.42 0.91 13.85
C ALA A 482 -1.50 1.11 14.93
N LEU A 483 -1.77 2.38 15.25
CA LEU A 483 -2.90 2.83 16.05
C LEU A 483 -3.89 3.58 15.18
N ILE A 484 -5.10 3.04 15.05
CA ILE A 484 -6.19 3.64 14.27
C ILE A 484 -6.98 4.58 15.18
N SER A 485 -7.13 5.82 14.72
CA SER A 485 -7.91 6.87 15.42
C SER A 485 -9.29 7.10 14.82
N CYS A 486 -9.45 6.84 13.52
CA CYS A 486 -10.71 7.01 12.81
C CYS A 486 -10.85 5.96 11.71
N GLN A 487 -12.08 5.48 11.50
CA GLN A 487 -12.44 4.64 10.35
C GLN A 487 -13.72 5.17 9.69
N GLU A 488 -13.65 5.53 8.41
CA GLU A 488 -14.78 6.06 7.63
C GLU A 488 -15.56 7.17 8.38
N GLY A 489 -14.84 8.13 8.96
CA GLY A 489 -15.40 9.26 9.73
C GLY A 489 -15.80 8.95 11.17
N ASN A 490 -15.82 7.67 11.59
CA ASN A 490 -16.11 7.30 12.97
C ASN A 490 -14.85 7.48 13.82
N VAL A 491 -14.86 8.46 14.72
CA VAL A 491 -13.76 8.77 15.64
C VAL A 491 -13.82 7.84 16.84
N PHE A 492 -12.77 7.07 17.07
CA PHE A 492 -12.76 6.09 18.15
C PHE A 492 -12.46 6.73 19.51
N ALA A 493 -13.17 6.28 20.55
CA ALA A 493 -12.88 6.68 21.94
C ALA A 493 -11.50 6.22 22.39
N ASN A 494 -11.16 4.97 22.08
CA ASN A 494 -9.86 4.36 22.31
C ASN A 494 -9.28 3.94 20.96
N LEU A 495 -7.99 4.21 20.76
CA LEU A 495 -7.31 3.84 19.52
C LEU A 495 -7.37 2.33 19.30
N GLU A 496 -7.69 1.90 18.08
CA GLU A 496 -7.73 0.48 17.72
C GLU A 496 -6.35 0.02 17.24
N LYS A 497 -5.83 -1.05 17.84
CA LYS A 497 -4.53 -1.62 17.45
C LYS A 497 -4.68 -2.46 16.18
N GLU A 498 -3.91 -2.11 15.16
CA GLU A 498 -3.74 -2.94 13.96
C GLU A 498 -2.33 -3.50 13.90
N ILE A 499 -2.22 -4.80 13.66
CA ILE A 499 -0.96 -5.47 13.35
C ILE A 499 -1.18 -6.21 12.04
N LYS A 500 -0.33 -6.05 11.04
CA LYS A 500 -0.42 -6.75 9.75
C LYS A 500 0.92 -7.41 9.45
N GLY A 501 0.87 -8.60 8.86
CA GLY A 501 2.06 -9.38 8.53
C GLY A 501 2.10 -10.75 9.19
N VAL A 502 2.45 -11.77 8.42
CA VAL A 502 2.48 -13.18 8.87
C VAL A 502 3.51 -13.42 9.96
N HIS A 503 4.64 -12.68 9.95
CA HIS A 503 5.68 -12.80 10.97
C HIS A 503 5.31 -12.07 12.27
N LEU A 504 4.51 -11.00 12.20
CA LEU A 504 4.04 -10.28 13.39
C LEU A 504 2.85 -10.96 14.08
N LYS A 505 2.18 -11.89 13.38
CA LYS A 505 0.98 -12.61 13.85
C LYS A 505 1.13 -14.13 13.76
N SER A 506 2.36 -14.64 13.78
CA SER A 506 2.59 -16.06 13.56
C SER A 506 1.91 -16.91 14.62
N SER A 507 0.93 -17.73 14.23
CA SER A 507 0.28 -18.71 15.12
C SER A 507 1.24 -19.79 15.62
N ASN A 508 2.40 -19.91 14.99
CA ASN A 508 3.43 -20.89 15.34
C ASN A 508 4.40 -20.37 16.40
N ALA A 509 4.38 -19.07 16.71
CA ALA A 509 5.19 -18.50 17.78
C ALA A 509 4.51 -18.74 19.15
N PRO A 510 5.28 -18.97 20.24
CA PRO A 510 4.71 -19.09 21.57
C PRO A 510 3.85 -17.88 21.96
N LYS A 511 2.72 -18.11 22.65
CA LYS A 511 1.78 -17.05 23.04
C LYS A 511 2.44 -15.98 23.91
N VAL A 512 3.34 -16.40 24.82
CA VAL A 512 4.10 -15.50 25.71
C VAL A 512 4.94 -14.52 24.88
N ILE A 513 5.66 -15.02 23.88
CA ILE A 513 6.47 -14.19 22.98
C ILE A 513 5.60 -13.22 22.18
N THR A 514 4.48 -13.70 21.64
CA THR A 514 3.56 -12.85 20.88
C THR A 514 2.98 -11.73 21.74
N LYS A 515 2.62 -12.03 22.99
CA LYS A 515 2.11 -11.05 23.95
C LYS A 515 3.15 -9.99 24.31
N GLU A 516 4.39 -10.39 24.56
CA GLU A 516 5.49 -9.46 24.85
C GLU A 516 5.83 -8.59 23.64
N ALA A 517 5.85 -9.16 22.44
CA ALA A 517 6.04 -8.41 21.20
C ALA A 517 4.93 -7.35 21.00
N GLN A 518 3.67 -7.71 21.25
CA GLN A 518 2.55 -6.75 21.20
C GLN A 518 2.69 -5.64 22.25
N ARG A 519 3.13 -5.98 23.47
CA ARG A 519 3.38 -5.01 24.55
C ARG A 519 4.48 -4.03 24.17
N MET A 520 5.53 -4.50 23.50
CA MET A 520 6.62 -3.66 23.01
C MET A 520 6.17 -2.75 21.86
N MET A 521 5.41 -3.27 20.88
CA MET A 521 4.84 -2.46 19.80
C MET A 521 3.95 -1.34 20.36
N GLU A 522 3.11 -1.66 21.34
CA GLU A 522 2.25 -0.69 22.02
C GLU A 522 3.07 0.37 22.75
N PHE A 523 4.08 -0.04 23.53
CA PHE A 523 5.00 0.89 24.21
C PHE A 523 5.68 1.86 23.24
N ILE A 524 6.16 1.37 22.09
CA ILE A 524 6.78 2.21 21.06
C ILE A 524 5.79 3.24 20.55
N MET A 525 4.59 2.81 20.14
CA MET A 525 3.59 3.71 19.56
C MET A 525 3.09 4.75 20.58
N THR A 526 2.79 4.34 21.81
CA THR A 526 2.29 5.27 22.84
C THR A 526 3.36 6.24 23.31
N SER A 527 4.62 5.81 23.41
CA SER A 527 5.73 6.72 23.75
C SER A 527 5.87 7.85 22.74
N VAL A 528 5.76 7.55 21.44
CA VAL A 528 5.81 8.58 20.38
C VAL A 528 4.60 9.52 20.47
N MET A 529 3.40 8.98 20.71
CA MET A 529 2.20 9.81 20.87
C MET A 529 2.28 10.76 22.07
N GLU A 530 2.96 10.34 23.13
CA GLU A 530 3.20 11.14 24.34
C GLU A 530 4.40 12.09 24.19
N ASP A 531 4.98 12.23 22.99
CA ASP A 531 6.17 13.04 22.71
C ASP A 531 7.39 12.65 23.57
N LYS A 532 7.50 11.35 23.88
CA LYS A 532 8.63 10.80 24.65
C LYS A 532 9.66 10.17 23.71
N LYS A 533 10.94 10.34 24.06
CA LYS A 533 12.04 9.62 23.41
C LYS A 533 12.04 8.15 23.86
N ILE A 534 12.30 7.25 22.91
CA ILE A 534 12.45 5.81 23.19
C ILE A 534 13.91 5.53 23.53
N SER A 535 14.16 4.93 24.70
CA SER A 535 15.50 4.47 25.08
C SER A 535 15.82 3.15 24.39
N ILE A 536 16.80 3.16 23.48
CA ILE A 536 17.27 1.94 22.82
C ILE A 536 17.80 0.92 23.82
N ASN A 537 18.54 1.36 24.84
CA ASN A 537 19.08 0.46 25.88
C ASN A 537 17.96 -0.27 26.62
N PHE A 538 16.83 0.40 26.87
CA PHE A 538 15.66 -0.23 27.49
C PHE A 538 15.05 -1.31 26.59
N ILE A 539 14.88 -1.02 25.29
CA ILE A 539 14.36 -2.00 24.32
C ILE A 539 15.30 -3.19 24.17
N LEU A 540 16.61 -2.95 24.04
CA LEU A 540 17.60 -4.03 23.91
C LEU A 540 17.64 -4.90 25.17
N LYS A 541 17.60 -4.30 26.37
CA LYS A 541 17.53 -5.06 27.62
C LYS A 541 16.27 -5.94 27.70
N TRP A 542 15.12 -5.39 27.34
CA TRP A 542 13.87 -6.16 27.31
C TRP A 542 13.98 -7.39 26.40
N ILE A 543 14.54 -7.24 25.21
CA ILE A 543 14.76 -8.37 24.30
C ILE A 543 15.80 -9.34 24.85
N ALA A 544 16.93 -8.85 25.37
CA ALA A 544 17.98 -9.67 25.95
C ALA A 544 17.49 -10.53 27.12
N ASP A 545 16.62 -9.98 27.97
CA ASP A 545 16.03 -10.70 29.10
C ASP A 545 15.11 -11.83 28.62
N ILE A 546 14.31 -11.59 27.57
CA ILE A 546 13.49 -12.64 26.92
C ILE A 546 14.37 -13.72 26.28
N GLU A 547 15.46 -13.35 25.61
CA GLU A 547 16.37 -14.33 25.03
C GLU A 547 17.04 -15.20 26.10
N ARG A 548 17.46 -14.60 27.21
CA ARG A 548 18.01 -15.32 28.38
C ARG A 548 16.98 -16.26 28.99
N ASP A 549 15.71 -15.86 29.05
CA ASP A 549 14.62 -16.71 29.51
C ASP A 549 14.45 -17.95 28.60
N VAL A 550 14.47 -17.75 27.28
CA VAL A 550 14.41 -18.87 26.32
C VAL A 550 15.62 -19.80 26.48
N ILE A 551 16.83 -19.26 26.60
CA ILE A 551 18.06 -20.05 26.81
C ILE A 551 17.96 -20.87 28.10
N ARG A 552 17.53 -20.25 29.21
CA ARG A 552 17.34 -20.93 30.49
C ARG A 552 16.29 -22.04 30.41
N SER A 553 15.17 -21.78 29.73
CA SER A 553 14.11 -22.78 29.54
C SER A 553 14.59 -24.00 28.75
N ILE A 554 15.36 -23.78 27.68
CA ILE A 554 15.93 -24.87 26.88
C ILE A 554 16.92 -25.68 27.72
N ALA A 555 17.79 -25.01 28.48
CA ALA A 555 18.75 -25.68 29.37
C ALA A 555 18.05 -26.49 30.47
N ALA A 556 16.86 -26.06 30.92
CA ALA A 556 16.02 -26.80 31.86
C ALA A 556 15.20 -27.93 31.21
N GLY A 557 15.31 -28.15 29.90
CA GLY A 557 14.59 -29.20 29.17
C GLY A 557 13.10 -28.90 28.92
N SER A 558 12.64 -27.68 29.19
CA SER A 558 11.26 -27.25 28.96
C SER A 558 10.98 -26.99 27.48
N TYR A 559 9.81 -27.40 27.01
CA TYR A 559 9.39 -27.24 25.61
C TYR A 559 8.52 -26.00 25.36
N GLU A 560 8.29 -25.15 26.36
CA GLU A 560 7.36 -24.01 26.33
C GLU A 560 7.61 -23.02 25.17
N TYR A 561 8.88 -22.81 24.82
CA TYR A 561 9.29 -21.86 23.79
C TYR A 561 9.53 -22.48 22.40
N PHE A 562 9.32 -23.79 22.25
CA PHE A 562 9.49 -24.46 20.98
C PHE A 562 8.27 -24.27 20.08
N ARG A 563 8.49 -24.28 18.76
CA ARG A 563 7.39 -24.21 17.80
C ARG A 563 6.65 -25.54 17.74
N MET A 564 5.33 -25.48 17.71
CA MET A 564 4.50 -26.67 17.50
C MET A 564 4.43 -27.04 16.01
N GLY A 565 4.15 -28.30 15.73
CA GLY A 565 3.96 -28.87 14.42
C GLY A 565 2.95 -30.02 14.46
N GLN A 566 2.67 -30.62 13.30
CA GLN A 566 1.82 -31.81 13.20
C GLN A 566 2.50 -32.86 12.35
N VAL A 567 2.45 -34.10 12.81
CA VAL A 567 2.71 -35.28 11.98
C VAL A 567 1.36 -35.83 11.59
N LYS A 568 1.10 -35.97 10.28
CA LYS A 568 -0.18 -36.43 9.71
C LYS A 568 -0.09 -37.89 9.27
N THR A 569 -1.22 -38.47 8.87
CA THR A 569 -1.26 -39.79 8.24
C THR A 569 -0.47 -39.79 6.92
N PRO A 570 0.07 -40.95 6.48
CA PRO A 570 0.83 -41.07 5.23
C PRO A 570 0.10 -40.46 4.02
N ASP A 571 -1.19 -40.74 3.88
CA ASP A 571 -2.03 -40.30 2.74
C ASP A 571 -2.20 -38.77 2.65
N SER A 572 -1.88 -38.04 3.73
CA SER A 572 -1.93 -36.58 3.73
C SER A 572 -0.74 -35.93 3.03
N TYR A 573 0.30 -36.70 2.66
CA TYR A 573 1.53 -36.21 2.05
C TYR A 573 1.63 -36.67 0.58
N THR A 574 2.07 -35.77 -0.31
CA THR A 574 2.35 -36.10 -1.71
C THR A 574 3.63 -36.91 -1.88
N GLU A 575 4.56 -36.78 -0.93
CA GLU A 575 5.82 -37.52 -0.89
C GLU A 575 5.68 -38.87 -0.20
N LYS A 576 6.52 -39.83 -0.59
CA LYS A 576 6.63 -41.14 0.08
C LYS A 576 6.99 -40.95 1.56
N GLU A 577 6.58 -41.91 2.39
CA GLU A 577 6.76 -41.91 3.85
C GLU A 577 8.18 -41.56 4.33
N GLU A 578 9.19 -41.94 3.55
CA GLU A 578 10.62 -41.80 3.89
C GLU A 578 11.19 -40.39 3.63
N SER A 579 10.44 -39.59 2.85
CA SER A 579 10.75 -38.19 2.53
C SER A 579 9.78 -37.23 3.20
N SER A 580 8.60 -37.69 3.61
CA SER A 580 7.61 -36.87 4.31
C SER A 580 7.89 -36.73 5.82
N PRO A 581 7.24 -35.79 6.53
CA PRO A 581 7.33 -35.67 7.99
C PRO A 581 6.92 -36.93 8.76
N TYR A 582 6.22 -37.89 8.12
CA TYR A 582 5.85 -39.17 8.73
C TYR A 582 7.07 -39.97 9.21
N GLN A 583 8.23 -39.83 8.55
CA GLN A 583 9.47 -40.48 8.98
C GLN A 583 9.87 -40.17 10.44
N GLN A 584 9.45 -39.02 10.98
CA GLN A 584 9.74 -38.61 12.36
C GLN A 584 9.01 -39.50 13.38
N TYR A 585 7.81 -39.98 13.05
CA TYR A 585 7.10 -40.99 13.84
C TYR A 585 7.85 -42.33 13.83
N LEU A 586 8.29 -42.79 12.66
CA LEU A 586 9.04 -44.04 12.55
C LEU A 586 10.38 -43.98 13.29
N LEU A 587 11.05 -42.83 13.23
CA LEU A 587 12.28 -42.59 14.00
C LEU A 587 12.00 -42.65 15.50
N TRP A 588 10.94 -41.98 15.97
CA TRP A 588 10.55 -41.96 17.37
C TRP A 588 10.29 -43.38 17.90
N GLU A 589 9.41 -44.14 17.24
CA GLU A 589 9.04 -45.49 17.67
C GLU A 589 10.24 -46.46 17.67
N LYS A 590 11.14 -46.33 16.69
CA LYS A 590 12.29 -47.24 16.57
C LYS A 590 13.42 -46.93 17.54
N VAL A 591 13.65 -45.65 17.83
CA VAL A 591 14.84 -45.21 18.60
C VAL A 591 14.48 -44.78 20.01
N PHE A 592 13.48 -43.90 20.17
CA PHE A 592 13.22 -43.19 21.42
C PHE A 592 12.11 -43.84 22.25
N ALA A 593 11.11 -44.47 21.62
CA ALA A 593 9.97 -45.05 22.33
C ALA A 593 10.32 -46.08 23.42
N PRO A 594 11.35 -46.94 23.29
CA PRO A 594 11.73 -47.86 24.35
C PRO A 594 12.08 -47.17 25.69
N LYS A 595 12.61 -45.95 25.64
CA LYS A 595 13.03 -45.17 26.82
C LYS A 595 12.03 -44.05 27.17
N TYR A 596 11.51 -43.37 26.16
CA TYR A 596 10.68 -42.17 26.29
C TYR A 596 9.18 -42.42 26.08
N GLY A 597 8.78 -43.65 25.81
CA GLY A 597 7.38 -44.05 25.63
C GLY A 597 6.93 -44.01 24.17
N SER A 598 6.11 -44.99 23.79
CA SER A 598 5.48 -45.10 22.47
C SER A 598 4.30 -44.13 22.33
N ILE A 599 4.01 -43.72 21.10
CA ILE A 599 2.88 -42.86 20.74
C ILE A 599 1.94 -43.60 19.77
N PRO A 600 0.62 -43.36 19.82
CA PRO A 600 -0.28 -43.85 18.78
C PRO A 600 0.15 -43.37 17.38
N PRO A 601 -0.17 -44.12 16.31
CA PRO A 601 0.06 -43.69 14.94
C PRO A 601 -0.53 -42.30 14.66
N PRO A 602 0.10 -41.47 13.81
CA PRO A 602 -0.40 -40.15 13.40
C PRO A 602 -1.87 -40.17 12.93
N PRO A 603 -2.64 -39.07 13.12
CA PRO A 603 -2.15 -37.71 13.35
C PRO A 603 -1.96 -37.32 14.81
N TYR A 604 -0.86 -36.61 15.11
CA TYR A 604 -0.62 -36.01 16.43
C TYR A 604 0.15 -34.68 16.35
N THR A 605 0.07 -33.90 17.43
CA THR A 605 0.85 -32.67 17.61
C THR A 605 2.28 -32.98 18.04
N SER A 606 3.24 -32.27 17.45
CA SER A 606 4.68 -32.44 17.72
C SER A 606 5.34 -31.13 18.11
N VAL A 607 6.43 -31.22 18.86
CA VAL A 607 7.34 -30.13 19.18
C VAL A 607 8.49 -30.15 18.17
N LYS A 608 8.70 -29.03 17.46
CA LYS A 608 9.80 -28.89 16.49
C LYS A 608 11.08 -28.43 17.20
N VAL A 609 12.07 -29.31 17.26
CA VAL A 609 13.37 -29.07 17.91
C VAL A 609 14.43 -28.85 16.84
N SER A 610 14.96 -27.62 16.74
CA SER A 610 16.05 -27.33 15.80
C SER A 610 17.40 -27.77 16.37
N VAL A 611 18.16 -28.50 15.56
CA VAL A 611 19.42 -29.14 15.95
C VAL A 611 20.55 -28.74 15.00
N ASP A 612 21.79 -28.73 15.50
CA ASP A 612 22.99 -28.40 14.74
C ASP A 612 23.75 -29.66 14.31
N ILE A 613 23.05 -30.59 13.65
CA ILE A 613 23.58 -31.88 13.17
C ILE A 613 23.24 -32.13 11.69
N ASP A 614 23.13 -31.07 10.92
CA ASP A 614 22.66 -31.05 9.53
C ASP A 614 23.69 -31.57 8.50
N THR A 615 24.92 -31.82 8.94
CA THR A 615 25.99 -32.36 8.10
C THR A 615 26.50 -33.69 8.66
N PRO A 616 27.01 -34.59 7.80
CA PRO A 616 27.52 -35.89 8.26
C PRO A 616 28.61 -35.78 9.34
N THR A 617 29.46 -34.76 9.25
CA THR A 617 30.50 -34.48 10.23
C THR A 617 29.92 -34.13 11.60
N LYS A 618 28.95 -33.21 11.65
CA LYS A 618 28.30 -32.80 12.90
C LYS A 618 27.48 -33.94 13.51
N THR A 619 26.74 -34.70 12.68
CA THR A 619 26.00 -35.88 13.16
C THR A 619 26.94 -36.90 13.80
N ARG A 620 28.08 -37.22 13.15
CA ARG A 620 29.05 -38.16 13.70
C ARG A 620 29.66 -37.66 15.01
N ALA A 621 30.02 -36.38 15.08
CA ALA A 621 30.54 -35.77 16.30
C ALA A 621 29.55 -35.91 17.46
N TRP A 622 28.28 -35.54 17.24
CA TRP A 622 27.21 -35.68 18.24
C TRP A 622 27.01 -37.13 18.72
N LEU A 623 26.92 -38.09 17.78
CA LEU A 623 26.78 -39.51 18.14
C LEU A 623 27.99 -40.05 18.91
N SER A 624 29.19 -39.55 18.63
CA SER A 624 30.41 -39.97 19.33
C SER A 624 30.48 -39.44 20.77
N THR A 625 29.88 -38.28 21.03
CA THR A 625 29.85 -37.64 22.36
C THR A 625 28.63 -38.04 23.22
N MET A 626 27.68 -38.77 22.66
CA MET A 626 26.45 -39.18 23.34
C MET A 626 26.73 -40.18 24.47
N LYS A 627 26.26 -39.87 25.69
CA LYS A 627 26.44 -40.72 26.88
C LYS A 627 25.66 -42.03 26.80
N ASP A 628 24.42 -41.97 26.29
CA ASP A 628 23.61 -43.17 26.07
C ASP A 628 24.04 -43.86 24.76
N ARG A 629 24.88 -44.88 24.91
CA ARG A 629 25.40 -45.65 23.77
C ARG A 629 24.32 -46.48 23.07
N GLU A 630 23.30 -46.93 23.79
CA GLU A 630 22.22 -47.73 23.18
C GLU A 630 21.40 -46.88 22.20
N ILE A 631 21.07 -45.64 22.58
CA ILE A 631 20.39 -44.69 21.69
C ILE A 631 21.31 -44.29 20.52
N ALA A 632 22.59 -44.04 20.77
CA ALA A 632 23.55 -43.68 19.72
C ALA A 632 23.64 -44.77 18.64
N ASP A 633 23.76 -46.04 19.05
CA ASP A 633 23.88 -47.17 18.13
C ASP A 633 22.55 -47.40 17.36
N LYS A 634 21.39 -47.20 18.00
CA LYS A 634 20.07 -47.22 17.33
C LYS A 634 19.92 -46.11 16.30
N LEU A 635 20.41 -44.91 16.58
CA LEU A 635 20.41 -43.78 15.64
C LEU A 635 21.30 -44.07 14.43
N GLU A 636 22.50 -44.60 14.65
CA GLU A 636 23.43 -44.97 13.57
C GLU A 636 22.84 -46.07 12.68
N ALA A 637 22.29 -47.12 13.29
CA ALA A 637 21.57 -48.18 12.58
C ALA A 637 20.36 -47.65 11.80
N TYR A 638 19.65 -46.65 12.35
CA TYR A 638 18.53 -46.01 11.65
C TYR A 638 19.00 -45.30 10.38
N LEU A 639 20.06 -44.47 10.46
CA LEU A 639 20.65 -43.78 9.30
C LEU A 639 21.09 -44.76 8.21
N LEU A 640 21.80 -45.82 8.60
CA LEU A 640 22.23 -46.87 7.67
C LEU A 640 21.04 -47.53 6.99
N SER A 641 20.01 -47.90 7.76
CA SER A 641 18.80 -48.56 7.22
C SER A 641 18.01 -47.68 6.23
N LYS A 642 18.18 -46.36 6.30
CA LYS A 642 17.52 -45.39 5.40
C LYS A 642 18.46 -44.79 4.36
N ASN A 643 19.70 -45.28 4.26
CA ASN A 643 20.74 -44.74 3.39
C ASN A 643 20.94 -43.21 3.53
N LYS A 644 20.80 -42.70 4.77
CA LYS A 644 21.00 -41.28 5.11
C LYS A 644 22.33 -41.08 5.82
N LYS A 645 22.92 -39.89 5.64
CA LYS A 645 24.21 -39.53 6.27
C LYS A 645 24.08 -38.51 7.41
N ASN A 646 22.87 -37.99 7.65
CA ASN A 646 22.54 -37.05 8.72
C ASN A 646 21.03 -37.07 8.99
N PHE A 647 20.61 -36.42 10.09
CA PHE A 647 19.20 -36.28 10.49
C PHE A 647 18.56 -34.96 10.07
N GLY A 648 19.26 -34.14 9.27
CA GLY A 648 18.81 -32.79 8.92
C GLY A 648 18.93 -31.80 10.10
N SER A 649 18.12 -30.74 10.07
CA SER A 649 18.24 -29.60 10.99
C SER A 649 17.08 -29.45 11.98
N THR A 650 16.12 -30.38 11.97
CA THR A 650 14.92 -30.35 12.83
C THR A 650 14.44 -31.77 13.17
N PHE A 651 14.14 -32.02 14.43
CA PHE A 651 13.32 -33.16 14.87
C PHE A 651 11.89 -32.73 15.15
N MET A 652 10.91 -33.62 14.91
CA MET A 652 9.51 -33.41 15.30
C MET A 652 9.14 -34.43 16.38
N LEU A 653 9.21 -34.03 17.65
CA LEU A 653 9.03 -34.92 18.79
C LEU A 653 7.55 -34.94 19.24
N PRO A 654 6.97 -36.09 19.62
CA PRO A 654 5.55 -36.16 20.01
C PRO A 654 5.25 -35.35 21.29
N GLU A 655 4.34 -34.36 21.21
CA GLU A 655 4.02 -33.47 22.33
C GLU A 655 3.60 -34.24 23.59
N GLN A 656 2.84 -35.31 23.45
CA GLN A 656 2.35 -36.12 24.58
C GLN A 656 3.49 -36.79 25.37
N CYS A 657 4.55 -37.22 24.69
CA CYS A 657 5.73 -37.80 25.35
C CYS A 657 6.56 -36.69 25.99
N ILE A 658 6.74 -35.57 25.29
CA ILE A 658 7.52 -34.43 25.78
C ILE A 658 6.86 -33.76 26.99
N SER A 659 5.53 -33.65 27.01
CA SER A 659 4.78 -33.02 28.11
C SER A 659 4.86 -33.81 29.42
N SER A 660 5.03 -35.13 29.34
CA SER A 660 5.11 -36.00 30.51
C SER A 660 6.54 -36.31 30.95
N ARG A 661 7.52 -36.33 30.03
CA ARG A 661 8.89 -36.80 30.32
C ARG A 661 10.00 -35.80 29.97
N GLY A 662 9.66 -34.65 29.39
CA GLY A 662 10.62 -33.68 28.89
C GLY A 662 11.28 -34.09 27.56
N ILE A 663 12.11 -33.21 27.01
CA ILE A 663 12.87 -33.48 25.78
C ILE A 663 13.97 -34.53 26.08
N PRO A 664 14.17 -35.56 25.24
CA PRO A 664 15.28 -36.49 25.38
C PRO A 664 16.62 -35.78 25.51
N ILE A 665 17.40 -36.14 26.54
CA ILE A 665 18.67 -35.47 26.86
C ILE A 665 19.68 -35.61 25.71
N GLU A 666 19.63 -36.73 24.99
CA GLU A 666 20.46 -37.01 23.84
C GLU A 666 20.19 -36.01 22.71
N ILE A 667 18.93 -35.58 22.54
CA ILE A 667 18.55 -34.56 21.56
C ILE A 667 18.91 -33.16 22.06
N LEU A 668 18.75 -32.88 23.37
CA LEU A 668 19.12 -31.59 23.98
C LEU A 668 20.59 -31.25 23.72
N ASP A 669 21.51 -32.22 23.77
CA ASP A 669 22.93 -32.03 23.49
C ASP A 669 23.22 -31.60 22.02
N ALA A 670 22.31 -31.89 21.09
CA ALA A 670 22.40 -31.47 19.69
C ALA A 670 21.63 -30.17 19.39
N VAL A 671 20.93 -29.59 20.36
CA VAL A 671 20.08 -28.41 20.13
C VAL A 671 20.92 -27.22 19.70
N GLY A 672 20.54 -26.64 18.55
CA GLY A 672 21.10 -25.37 18.10
C GLY A 672 20.49 -24.21 18.88
N VAL A 673 20.87 -24.03 20.16
CA VAL A 673 20.24 -23.08 21.10
C VAL A 673 20.04 -21.70 20.47
N ARG A 674 21.07 -21.16 19.81
CA ARG A 674 21.02 -19.85 19.15
C ARG A 674 19.98 -19.78 18.04
N LYS A 675 19.87 -20.84 17.23
CA LYS A 675 18.88 -20.93 16.17
C LYS A 675 17.47 -20.97 16.74
N ILE A 676 17.26 -21.71 17.84
CA ILE A 676 15.96 -21.74 18.53
C ILE A 676 15.60 -20.38 19.10
N VAL A 677 16.55 -19.71 19.78
CA VAL A 677 16.32 -18.35 20.29
C VAL A 677 15.83 -17.46 19.17
N LEU A 678 16.52 -17.40 18.04
CA LEU A 678 16.12 -16.57 16.89
C LEU A 678 14.80 -16.99 16.25
N ASP A 679 14.56 -18.29 16.08
CA ASP A 679 13.30 -18.79 15.55
C ASP A 679 12.12 -18.42 16.46
N THR A 680 12.36 -18.35 17.76
CA THR A 680 11.36 -17.96 18.76
C THR A 680 11.22 -16.44 18.86
N THR A 681 12.32 -15.67 18.89
CA THR A 681 12.36 -14.23 19.15
C THR A 681 12.44 -13.36 17.89
N GLY A 682 12.43 -13.96 16.69
CA GLY A 682 12.58 -13.25 15.41
C GLY A 682 11.64 -12.07 15.21
N ILE A 683 10.44 -12.09 15.82
CA ILE A 683 9.52 -10.95 15.82
C ILE A 683 10.13 -9.68 16.44
N PHE A 684 10.93 -9.79 17.50
CA PHE A 684 11.56 -8.65 18.16
C PHE A 684 12.63 -8.00 17.30
N TYR A 685 13.31 -8.78 16.47
CA TYR A 685 14.27 -8.25 15.50
C TYR A 685 13.56 -7.45 14.41
N ILE A 686 12.40 -7.90 13.93
CA ILE A 686 11.57 -7.12 13.01
C ILE A 686 11.12 -5.81 13.67
N ILE A 687 10.79 -5.82 14.98
CA ILE A 687 10.44 -4.60 15.73
C ILE A 687 11.67 -3.68 15.84
N LEU A 688 12.86 -4.19 16.16
CA LEU A 688 14.10 -3.40 16.26
C LEU A 688 14.44 -2.67 14.96
N GLU A 689 14.20 -3.31 13.81
CA GLU A 689 14.43 -2.68 12.50
C GLU A 689 13.59 -1.40 12.31
N THR A 690 12.41 -1.32 12.93
CA THR A 690 11.56 -0.10 12.89
C THR A 690 12.17 1.05 13.68
N LEU A 691 13.08 0.76 14.61
CA LEU A 691 13.84 1.73 15.39
C LEU A 691 15.24 2.00 14.78
N GLY A 692 15.49 1.49 13.57
CA GLY A 692 16.76 1.66 12.85
C GLY A 692 17.88 0.71 13.33
N ILE A 693 17.54 -0.36 14.05
CA ILE A 693 18.52 -1.31 14.60
C ILE A 693 18.45 -2.63 13.83
N TYR A 694 19.52 -2.92 13.10
CA TYR A 694 19.63 -4.08 12.22
C TYR A 694 20.66 -5.07 12.79
N MET A 695 20.20 -6.23 13.27
CA MET A 695 21.08 -7.21 13.93
C MET A 695 21.12 -8.59 13.25
N LEU A 696 20.08 -8.96 12.49
CA LEU A 696 20.04 -10.25 11.81
C LEU A 696 20.95 -10.27 10.58
N ASN A 697 21.59 -11.42 10.34
CA ASN A 697 22.31 -11.73 9.11
C ASN A 697 22.07 -13.18 8.72
N GLY A 698 22.36 -13.56 7.47
CA GLY A 698 22.12 -14.92 6.97
C GLY A 698 22.88 -16.04 7.70
N LYS A 699 23.81 -15.69 8.60
CA LYS A 699 24.59 -16.63 9.42
C LYS A 699 24.19 -16.61 10.90
N ASN A 700 23.19 -15.81 11.29
CA ASN A 700 22.69 -15.70 12.66
C ASN A 700 23.79 -15.48 13.71
N THR A 701 24.77 -14.63 13.40
CA THR A 701 25.99 -14.52 14.22
C THR A 701 25.87 -13.64 15.45
N ARG A 702 24.71 -13.01 15.69
CA ARG A 702 24.48 -12.06 16.79
C ARG A 702 23.10 -12.27 17.40
N LEU A 703 23.04 -12.28 18.73
CA LEU A 703 21.84 -12.13 19.54
C LEU A 703 21.85 -10.75 20.23
N VAL A 704 20.71 -10.27 20.71
CA VAL A 704 20.67 -9.05 21.52
C VAL A 704 21.36 -9.28 22.87
N SER A 705 21.14 -10.45 23.46
CA SER A 705 21.74 -10.90 24.72
C SER A 705 23.27 -10.98 24.72
N ASP A 706 23.92 -10.97 23.56
CA ASP A 706 25.39 -10.89 23.44
C ASP A 706 25.93 -9.48 23.74
N HIS A 707 25.07 -8.46 23.75
CA HIS A 707 25.46 -7.05 23.74
C HIS A 707 24.81 -6.18 24.83
N ALA A 708 23.75 -6.65 25.50
CA ALA A 708 22.90 -5.83 26.37
C ALA A 708 22.67 -6.43 27.75
#